data_AF-A0A9Q1N1S5-F1
#
_entry.id   AF-A0A9Q1N1S5-F1
#
_cell.length_a   1.000
_cell.length_b   1.000
_cell.length_c   1.000
_cell.angle_alpha   90.00
_cell.angle_beta   90.00
_cell.angle_gamma   90.00
#
_symmetry.space_group_name_H-M   'P 1'
#
loop_
_entity.id
_entity.type
_entity.pdbx_description
1 polymer ?
#
loop_
_entity_poly.entity_id
_entity_poly.type
_entity_poly.pdbx_seq_one_letter_code
_entity_poly.pdbx_strand_id
1 'polypeptide(L)'
;MSNYYGNNNIVEKAIKCLGKGFDLTCDFRLKYCKGDERLVLLNENVTKELMVPGFGAFDNIPIDIKCDKGDRVRFQSDILDFNQMSEYINRRSSVPGKIPSGVFNSMFGFESGSWATDAANTKYLGLDGYFIILFDVHIDRYSLVLDDQVINDVPSTWDPAALARFIEKYGTHIIVGLSIGGQDVVLLRQDKSSNMEPSQLKNHLDELGDQLFTGICNFSPHQCKSREQKHKALEAFNVFDPQPNIFSSFPSATTKNGVTVICSKRGGDLTANTHSEWLLTVPSMPDAIAFSFIPITSLLKGVPGKGFLSHAINLYLRYKPPIADLQYFLDFQAHKIWAPVHNDLPLGPTTNRSIRPPALHFNLMGPKLYVNPTQVIIGKTPVTGMRLYLEGVKCDRLAIHLQHLINTPILLQDKIDDPLTWRGSEDTPNDRYFEAIQWKKFSHPTFIAYIYAQEGYYYEQELREIIQGEEEAYISTLAKMSRFFPMNGGDAAYSYSKYSQIQREVLDGAKEMVRDVIVEKLDIKSLLLSSSNTFHITDLGCSIGPNTFSSMQHVVEAVKDKYHNNQELTNSTNNIPEFQIFFNDHITNDFNTLFRSLPVDRSYYATGVPGSFHGRLFPSRSIHFAHCSCAIHWLSKCPEELLDERSPAWNKGLIHYVGASNIEVFNAYVAQFEKDMEVFLNARAEEIVPGGMMVLISPFSGYRYLNFFGYSLMDLVNEGMLDESLVDSFNVPVYFPSPEDMIKVVERNECFSIERIELTYPQSKLVDEADAKSFMINLRAVLERVFINHFGSKIAEETFARTILKSEEISALMKADYEKACQLFISLKRK
;
A
#
# COMPACT_ATOMS: atom_id res chain seq x y z
N MET A 1 41.99 -41.40 -13.48
CA MET A 1 40.83 -42.31 -13.37
C MET A 1 39.87 -41.94 -12.24
N SER A 2 40.31 -41.33 -11.13
CA SER A 2 39.44 -40.88 -10.02
C SER A 2 38.27 -39.99 -10.44
N ASN A 3 38.51 -38.96 -11.26
CA ASN A 3 37.55 -37.88 -11.49
C ASN A 3 36.29 -38.28 -12.28
N TYR A 4 36.27 -39.45 -12.93
CA TYR A 4 35.08 -39.95 -13.64
C TYR A 4 33.92 -40.29 -12.68
N TYR A 5 34.22 -40.86 -11.51
CA TYR A 5 33.19 -41.23 -10.53
C TYR A 5 32.51 -40.04 -9.85
N GLY A 6 33.15 -38.86 -9.83
CA GLY A 6 32.53 -37.62 -9.35
C GLY A 6 31.51 -37.05 -10.34
N ASN A 7 31.80 -37.15 -11.64
CA ASN A 7 31.07 -36.41 -12.66
C ASN A 7 29.85 -37.13 -13.22
N ASN A 8 29.79 -38.47 -13.18
CA ASN A 8 28.52 -39.16 -13.48
C ASN A 8 27.49 -38.94 -12.36
N ASN A 9 27.95 -38.73 -11.14
CA ASN A 9 27.13 -38.56 -9.93
C ASN A 9 26.26 -37.29 -9.98
N ILE A 10 26.77 -36.17 -10.53
CA ILE A 10 25.98 -34.92 -10.64
C ILE A 10 24.88 -35.01 -11.70
N VAL A 11 25.14 -35.71 -12.82
CA VAL A 11 24.14 -35.94 -13.89
C VAL A 11 22.99 -36.79 -13.36
N GLU A 12 23.31 -37.91 -12.71
CA GLU A 12 22.31 -38.76 -12.05
C GLU A 12 21.51 -37.98 -11.00
N LYS A 13 22.17 -37.18 -10.15
CA LYS A 13 21.50 -36.35 -9.13
C LYS A 13 20.54 -35.35 -9.77
N ALA A 14 20.92 -34.68 -10.85
CA ALA A 14 20.05 -33.74 -11.55
C ALA A 14 18.80 -34.44 -12.08
N ILE A 15 18.96 -35.56 -12.80
CA ILE A 15 17.85 -36.35 -13.34
C ILE A 15 16.95 -36.91 -12.22
N LYS A 16 17.53 -37.32 -11.08
CA LYS A 16 16.80 -37.79 -9.88
C LYS A 16 16.12 -36.65 -9.10
N CYS A 17 16.47 -35.39 -9.35
CA CYS A 17 15.79 -34.21 -8.77
C CYS A 17 14.65 -33.68 -9.64
N LEU A 18 14.65 -33.95 -10.95
CA LEU A 18 13.52 -33.59 -11.81
C LEU A 18 12.24 -34.29 -11.35
N GLY A 19 11.19 -33.50 -11.16
CA GLY A 19 9.88 -33.93 -10.70
C GLY A 19 9.72 -33.97 -9.18
N LYS A 20 10.75 -33.61 -8.41
CA LYS A 20 10.70 -33.57 -6.94
C LYS A 20 10.28 -32.20 -6.40
N GLY A 21 9.90 -32.19 -5.12
CA GLY A 21 9.53 -31.00 -4.39
C GLY A 21 10.72 -30.12 -4.04
N PHE A 22 10.44 -28.83 -3.82
CA PHE A 22 11.43 -27.85 -3.39
C PHE A 22 10.79 -26.72 -2.59
N ASP A 23 11.54 -26.17 -1.65
CA ASP A 23 11.15 -25.01 -0.86
C ASP A 23 11.86 -23.75 -1.35
N LEU A 24 11.14 -22.84 -2.03
CA LEU A 24 11.70 -21.60 -2.56
C LEU A 24 12.24 -20.62 -1.50
N THR A 25 12.06 -20.88 -0.20
CA THR A 25 12.72 -20.10 0.88
C THR A 25 14.20 -20.49 1.06
N CYS A 26 14.61 -21.66 0.55
CA CYS A 26 15.99 -22.14 0.56
C CYS A 26 16.82 -21.62 -0.63
N ASP A 27 18.14 -21.54 -0.45
CA ASP A 27 19.09 -21.39 -1.57
C ASP A 27 18.94 -22.57 -2.55
N PHE A 28 18.96 -22.31 -3.86
CA PHE A 28 18.67 -23.31 -4.88
C PHE A 28 19.88 -24.23 -5.08
N ARG A 29 19.94 -25.34 -4.34
CA ARG A 29 20.94 -26.42 -4.49
C ARG A 29 20.29 -27.79 -4.42
N LEU A 30 20.84 -28.78 -5.12
CA LEU A 30 20.30 -30.14 -5.20
C LEU A 30 20.11 -30.80 -3.82
N LYS A 31 20.93 -30.44 -2.82
CA LYS A 31 20.83 -30.95 -1.44
C LYS A 31 19.58 -30.51 -0.66
N TYR A 32 18.80 -29.54 -1.16
CA TYR A 32 17.54 -29.08 -0.55
C TYR A 32 16.30 -29.59 -1.30
N CYS A 33 16.49 -30.48 -2.28
CA CYS A 33 15.44 -31.23 -2.95
C CYS A 33 14.66 -32.09 -1.94
N LYS A 34 13.32 -32.10 -2.03
CA LYS A 34 12.42 -32.74 -1.06
C LYS A 34 11.99 -34.14 -1.54
N GLY A 35 12.01 -35.10 -0.61
CA GLY A 35 11.53 -36.47 -0.81
C GLY A 35 12.52 -37.38 -1.56
N ASP A 36 12.39 -38.70 -1.33
CA ASP A 36 13.17 -39.72 -2.03
C ASP A 36 12.59 -40.07 -3.42
N GLU A 37 11.30 -39.87 -3.61
CA GLU A 37 10.55 -40.15 -4.85
C GLU A 37 10.10 -38.86 -5.58
N ARG A 38 9.60 -38.99 -6.81
CA ARG A 38 9.07 -37.86 -7.60
C ARG A 38 7.65 -37.52 -7.15
N LEU A 39 7.30 -36.23 -7.18
CA LEU A 39 5.93 -35.76 -6.89
C LEU A 39 5.04 -35.76 -8.13
N VAL A 40 5.61 -35.91 -9.33
CA VAL A 40 4.88 -36.00 -10.60
C VAL A 40 5.14 -37.33 -11.30
N LEU A 41 4.09 -37.88 -11.89
CA LEU A 41 4.11 -39.14 -12.61
C LEU A 41 4.77 -38.97 -13.99
N LEU A 42 5.96 -39.54 -14.16
CA LEU A 42 6.63 -39.68 -15.46
C LEU A 42 6.42 -41.09 -16.04
N ASN A 43 6.70 -41.25 -17.34
CA ASN A 43 6.62 -42.55 -18.00
C ASN A 43 7.87 -43.42 -17.72
N GLU A 44 7.98 -43.93 -16.50
CA GLU A 44 9.06 -44.84 -16.07
C GLU A 44 9.05 -46.18 -16.84
N ASN A 45 7.91 -46.56 -17.44
CA ASN A 45 7.77 -47.80 -18.24
C ASN A 45 8.43 -47.71 -19.64
N VAL A 46 8.74 -46.52 -20.13
CA VAL A 46 9.36 -46.29 -21.44
C VAL A 46 10.61 -45.45 -21.25
N THR A 47 11.73 -46.14 -21.04
CA THR A 47 13.04 -45.52 -20.89
C THR A 47 13.80 -45.45 -22.21
N LYS A 48 14.76 -44.53 -22.29
CA LYS A 48 15.71 -44.33 -23.40
C LYS A 48 17.13 -44.18 -22.87
N GLU A 49 18.10 -44.36 -23.77
CA GLU A 49 19.45 -43.81 -23.62
C GLU A 49 19.38 -42.28 -23.75
N LEU A 50 19.98 -41.55 -22.81
CA LEU A 50 20.09 -40.10 -22.83
C LEU A 50 21.55 -39.68 -23.03
N MET A 51 21.82 -39.04 -24.16
CA MET A 51 23.13 -38.44 -24.46
C MET A 51 23.27 -37.08 -23.76
N VAL A 52 24.22 -36.97 -22.84
CA VAL A 52 24.50 -35.75 -22.07
C VAL A 52 25.80 -35.10 -22.59
N PRO A 53 25.76 -33.85 -23.12
CA PRO A 53 26.91 -33.18 -23.73
C PRO A 53 28.14 -33.11 -22.83
N GLY A 54 29.20 -33.85 -23.19
CA GLY A 54 30.47 -33.91 -22.46
C GLY A 54 30.54 -34.94 -21.33
N PHE A 55 29.44 -35.62 -20.99
CA PHE A 55 29.37 -36.62 -19.92
C PHE A 55 29.09 -38.05 -20.44
N GLY A 56 28.54 -38.18 -21.65
CA GLY A 56 28.34 -39.48 -22.31
C GLY A 56 26.88 -39.94 -22.33
N ALA A 57 26.68 -41.25 -22.45
CA ALA A 57 25.36 -41.89 -22.45
C ALA A 57 24.93 -42.29 -21.03
N PHE A 58 23.63 -42.15 -20.75
CA PHE A 58 22.99 -42.62 -19.51
C PHE A 58 21.76 -43.47 -19.87
N ASP A 59 21.76 -44.74 -19.45
CA ASP A 59 20.67 -45.68 -19.69
C ASP A 59 19.49 -45.53 -18.72
N ASN A 60 18.37 -46.14 -19.07
CA ASN A 60 17.16 -46.27 -18.23
C ASN A 60 16.54 -44.93 -17.80
N ILE A 61 16.67 -43.88 -18.61
CA ILE A 61 16.09 -42.56 -18.32
C ILE A 61 14.69 -42.45 -18.92
N PRO A 62 13.65 -41.98 -18.20
CA PRO A 62 12.30 -41.82 -18.74
C PRO A 62 12.26 -40.99 -20.03
N ILE A 63 11.40 -41.40 -20.97
CA ILE A 63 11.23 -40.70 -22.25
C ILE A 63 10.82 -39.22 -22.09
N ASP A 64 10.11 -38.90 -21.00
CA ASP A 64 9.65 -37.55 -20.61
C ASP A 64 10.78 -36.59 -20.21
N ILE A 65 12.03 -37.06 -20.02
CA ILE A 65 13.17 -36.20 -19.64
C ILE A 65 14.01 -35.90 -20.88
N LYS A 66 14.29 -34.61 -21.14
CA LYS A 66 15.22 -34.16 -22.19
C LYS A 66 16.50 -33.60 -21.58
N CYS A 67 17.56 -33.62 -22.39
CA CYS A 67 18.80 -32.92 -22.13
C CYS A 67 19.13 -32.03 -23.32
N ASP A 68 19.35 -30.75 -23.07
CA ASP A 68 19.79 -29.79 -24.07
C ASP A 68 21.26 -29.40 -23.87
N LYS A 69 21.87 -28.87 -24.92
CA LYS A 69 23.25 -28.37 -24.87
C LYS A 69 23.28 -26.99 -24.24
N GLY A 70 24.04 -26.85 -23.16
CA GLY A 70 24.21 -25.59 -22.44
C GLY A 70 24.95 -24.50 -23.23
N ASP A 71 24.81 -23.27 -22.76
CA ASP A 71 25.43 -22.07 -23.30
C ASP A 71 26.51 -21.47 -22.38
N ARG A 72 27.08 -20.33 -22.79
CA ARG A 72 28.05 -19.57 -22.00
C ARG A 72 27.75 -18.10 -22.16
N VAL A 73 27.21 -17.47 -21.12
CA VAL A 73 26.68 -16.11 -21.18
C VAL A 73 27.18 -15.30 -20.00
N ARG A 74 27.72 -14.10 -20.28
CA ARG A 74 27.87 -13.04 -19.28
C ARG A 74 26.55 -12.32 -19.15
N PHE A 75 26.02 -12.25 -17.95
CA PHE A 75 24.85 -11.44 -17.62
C PHE A 75 25.29 -10.21 -16.84
N GLN A 76 24.90 -9.03 -17.31
CA GLN A 76 25.08 -7.75 -16.64
C GLN A 76 23.68 -7.17 -16.40
N SER A 77 23.38 -6.76 -15.16
CA SER A 77 22.13 -6.07 -14.83
C SER A 77 22.33 -4.56 -14.83
N ASP A 78 21.24 -3.82 -14.99
CA ASP A 78 21.18 -2.44 -14.50
C ASP A 78 21.27 -2.39 -12.97
N ILE A 79 21.39 -1.18 -12.43
CA ILE A 79 21.30 -0.91 -11.00
C ILE A 79 19.82 -0.74 -10.64
N LEU A 80 19.25 -1.73 -9.94
CA LEU A 80 17.81 -1.91 -9.73
C LEU A 80 17.41 -1.73 -8.26
N ASP A 81 16.14 -1.46 -7.99
CA ASP A 81 15.60 -1.54 -6.62
C ASP A 81 15.49 -3.01 -6.14
N PHE A 82 15.36 -3.22 -4.82
CA PHE A 82 15.28 -4.54 -4.20
C PHE A 82 14.21 -5.45 -4.82
N ASN A 83 13.01 -4.91 -5.09
CA ASN A 83 11.88 -5.65 -5.65
C ASN A 83 12.07 -5.95 -7.13
N GLN A 84 12.65 -5.00 -7.88
CA GLN A 84 13.03 -5.19 -9.28
C GLN A 84 14.08 -6.31 -9.44
N MET A 85 15.13 -6.29 -8.62
CA MET A 85 16.17 -7.32 -8.64
C MET A 85 15.64 -8.67 -8.15
N SER A 86 14.77 -8.68 -7.13
CA SER A 86 14.06 -9.90 -6.71
C SER A 86 13.24 -10.50 -7.85
N GLU A 87 12.48 -9.68 -8.57
CA GLU A 87 11.67 -10.15 -9.70
C GLU A 87 12.55 -10.62 -10.87
N TYR A 88 13.66 -9.95 -11.14
CA TYR A 88 14.64 -10.36 -12.16
C TYR A 88 15.20 -11.77 -11.89
N ILE A 89 15.65 -12.04 -10.65
CA ILE A 89 16.19 -13.35 -10.25
C ILE A 89 15.08 -14.43 -10.20
N ASN A 90 13.89 -14.09 -9.71
CA ASN A 90 12.75 -15.02 -9.70
C ASN A 90 12.34 -15.45 -11.12
N ARG A 91 12.26 -14.50 -12.06
CA ARG A 91 11.92 -14.78 -13.47
C ARG A 91 12.89 -15.75 -14.14
N ARG A 92 14.20 -15.67 -13.83
CA ARG A 92 15.22 -16.64 -14.31
C ARG A 92 14.95 -18.08 -13.88
N SER A 93 14.13 -18.29 -12.85
CA SER A 93 13.76 -19.62 -12.32
C SER A 93 12.30 -20.01 -12.61
N SER A 94 11.64 -19.31 -13.55
CA SER A 94 10.21 -19.43 -13.85
C SER A 94 9.25 -19.09 -12.69
N VAL A 95 9.75 -18.42 -11.65
CA VAL A 95 8.96 -17.99 -10.48
C VAL A 95 8.39 -16.58 -10.73
N PRO A 96 7.06 -16.36 -10.64
CA PRO A 96 6.47 -15.04 -10.83
C PRO A 96 6.55 -14.17 -9.57
N GLY A 97 6.71 -12.86 -9.76
CA GLY A 97 6.50 -11.84 -8.73
C GLY A 97 7.73 -11.40 -7.93
N LYS A 98 7.49 -10.46 -7.01
CA LYS A 98 8.49 -9.60 -6.33
C LYS A 98 8.88 -10.05 -4.92
N ILE A 99 8.42 -11.22 -4.46
CA ILE A 99 8.78 -11.75 -3.14
C ILE A 99 10.16 -12.43 -3.27
N PRO A 100 11.17 -12.07 -2.44
CA PRO A 100 12.51 -12.64 -2.59
C PRO A 100 12.51 -14.15 -2.34
N SER A 101 13.16 -14.88 -3.23
CA SER A 101 13.46 -16.30 -3.12
C SER A 101 14.73 -16.53 -2.29
N GLY A 102 14.92 -17.76 -1.81
CA GLY A 102 16.10 -18.14 -1.03
C GLY A 102 17.41 -18.06 -1.83
N VAL A 103 17.37 -18.21 -3.16
CA VAL A 103 18.54 -17.94 -4.01
C VAL A 103 18.87 -16.44 -4.06
N PHE A 104 17.88 -15.56 -4.19
CA PHE A 104 18.09 -14.10 -4.12
C PHE A 104 18.70 -13.71 -2.77
N ASN A 105 18.14 -14.23 -1.67
CA ASN A 105 18.66 -13.96 -0.32
C ASN A 105 20.09 -14.48 -0.15
N SER A 106 20.37 -15.71 -0.61
CA SER A 106 21.71 -16.31 -0.53
C SER A 106 22.74 -15.66 -1.46
N MET A 107 22.31 -14.96 -2.51
CA MET A 107 23.19 -14.21 -3.40
C MET A 107 23.63 -12.89 -2.77
N PHE A 108 22.67 -12.08 -2.28
CA PHE A 108 22.98 -10.75 -1.71
C PHE A 108 23.29 -10.73 -0.20
N GLY A 109 23.30 -11.90 0.44
CA GLY A 109 23.58 -12.03 1.87
C GLY A 109 22.48 -11.43 2.75
N PHE A 110 21.22 -11.69 2.41
CA PHE A 110 20.04 -11.26 3.15
C PHE A 110 19.46 -12.38 4.02
N GLU A 111 18.78 -12.01 5.11
CA GLU A 111 18.21 -12.97 6.06
C GLU A 111 16.75 -13.28 5.71
N SER A 112 16.45 -14.54 5.41
CA SER A 112 15.12 -14.93 4.90
C SER A 112 13.95 -14.53 5.81
N GLY A 113 14.11 -14.56 7.13
CA GLY A 113 13.05 -14.18 8.08
C GLY A 113 12.82 -12.66 8.21
N SER A 114 13.77 -11.83 7.75
CA SER A 114 13.76 -10.37 7.94
C SER A 114 13.86 -9.57 6.64
N TRP A 115 13.64 -10.22 5.48
CA TRP A 115 13.80 -9.62 4.15
C TRP A 115 13.05 -8.28 3.94
N ALA A 116 11.96 -8.04 4.68
CA ALA A 116 11.24 -6.76 4.65
C ALA A 116 12.06 -5.60 5.26
N THR A 117 12.86 -5.88 6.28
CA THR A 117 13.85 -4.96 6.86
C THR A 117 15.02 -4.76 5.89
N ASP A 118 15.48 -5.82 5.24
CA ASP A 118 16.53 -5.75 4.23
C ASP A 118 16.11 -4.89 3.02
N ALA A 119 14.87 -5.06 2.55
CA ALA A 119 14.26 -4.20 1.53
C ALA A 119 14.04 -2.75 2.01
N ALA A 120 13.78 -2.56 3.30
CA ALA A 120 13.65 -1.22 3.89
C ALA A 120 15.01 -0.50 4.02
N ASN A 121 16.11 -1.25 4.18
CA ASN A 121 17.47 -0.72 4.34
C ASN A 121 18.25 -0.60 3.01
N THR A 122 17.96 -1.47 2.03
CA THR A 122 18.61 -1.47 0.71
C THR A 122 18.10 -0.30 -0.15
N LYS A 123 19.02 0.38 -0.83
CA LYS A 123 18.74 1.42 -1.82
C LYS A 123 18.70 0.82 -3.23
N TYR A 124 19.81 0.24 -3.68
CA TYR A 124 19.92 -0.41 -4.99
C TYR A 124 20.76 -1.70 -4.93
N LEU A 125 20.56 -2.57 -5.92
CA LEU A 125 21.30 -3.82 -6.15
C LEU A 125 21.81 -3.90 -7.60
N GLY A 126 22.90 -4.63 -7.83
CA GLY A 126 23.47 -4.90 -9.16
C GLY A 126 24.15 -6.26 -9.26
N LEU A 127 24.32 -6.77 -10.49
CA LEU A 127 24.94 -8.06 -10.81
C LEU A 127 25.73 -7.98 -12.12
N ASP A 128 26.96 -8.47 -12.12
CA ASP A 128 27.74 -8.83 -13.32
C ASP A 128 28.33 -10.23 -13.10
N GLY A 129 28.18 -11.16 -14.05
CA GLY A 129 28.79 -12.47 -13.90
C GLY A 129 28.63 -13.40 -15.10
N TYR A 130 29.53 -14.38 -15.17
CA TYR A 130 29.48 -15.45 -16.15
C TYR A 130 28.70 -16.64 -15.62
N PHE A 131 27.81 -17.15 -16.47
CA PHE A 131 27.06 -18.39 -16.27
C PHE A 131 27.46 -19.34 -17.40
N ILE A 132 28.07 -20.46 -17.01
CA ILE A 132 28.70 -21.45 -17.88
C ILE A 132 27.88 -22.73 -17.74
N ILE A 133 26.84 -22.88 -18.56
CA ILE A 133 26.01 -24.09 -18.58
C ILE A 133 26.71 -25.12 -19.48
N LEU A 134 26.88 -26.35 -18.98
CA LEU A 134 27.43 -27.46 -19.77
C LEU A 134 26.29 -28.19 -20.49
N PHE A 135 25.21 -28.42 -19.76
CA PHE A 135 23.97 -29.00 -20.24
C PHE A 135 22.80 -28.59 -19.33
N ASP A 136 21.60 -28.62 -19.91
CA ASP A 136 20.35 -28.49 -19.19
C ASP A 136 19.63 -29.83 -19.19
N VAL A 137 18.90 -30.15 -18.11
CA VAL A 137 17.94 -31.27 -18.09
C VAL A 137 16.58 -30.77 -17.64
N HIS A 138 15.52 -31.17 -18.34
CA HIS A 138 14.16 -30.72 -18.09
C HIS A 138 13.12 -31.80 -18.37
N ILE A 139 11.91 -31.64 -17.84
CA ILE A 139 10.77 -32.52 -18.13
C ILE A 139 10.01 -31.97 -19.35
N ASP A 140 10.08 -32.68 -20.47
CA ASP A 140 9.33 -32.37 -21.69
C ASP A 140 8.01 -33.13 -21.72
N ARG A 141 7.05 -32.67 -20.91
CA ARG A 141 5.73 -33.31 -20.80
C ARG A 141 4.62 -32.27 -20.74
N TYR A 142 3.77 -32.26 -21.78
CA TYR A 142 2.69 -31.29 -21.96
C TYR A 142 1.63 -31.28 -20.83
N SER A 143 1.51 -32.40 -20.10
CA SER A 143 0.64 -32.49 -18.92
C SER A 143 1.34 -33.25 -17.79
N LEU A 144 1.82 -32.49 -16.80
CA LEU A 144 2.29 -33.02 -15.52
C LEU A 144 1.09 -33.35 -14.64
N VAL A 145 1.14 -34.52 -14.03
CA VAL A 145 0.12 -35.05 -13.10
C VAL A 145 0.85 -35.36 -11.80
N LEU A 146 0.29 -34.93 -10.66
CA LEU A 146 0.84 -35.27 -9.34
C LEU A 146 0.62 -36.75 -9.04
N ASP A 147 1.50 -37.33 -8.23
CA ASP A 147 1.25 -38.64 -7.64
C ASP A 147 0.04 -38.60 -6.68
N ASP A 148 -0.74 -39.69 -6.65
CA ASP A 148 -1.97 -39.78 -5.85
C ASP A 148 -1.71 -39.61 -4.35
N GLN A 149 -0.56 -40.00 -3.80
CA GLN A 149 -0.24 -39.74 -2.39
C GLN A 149 -0.14 -38.23 -2.12
N VAL A 150 0.47 -37.47 -3.04
CA VAL A 150 0.60 -36.01 -2.91
C VAL A 150 -0.76 -35.33 -2.98
N ILE A 151 -1.71 -35.88 -3.74
CA ILE A 151 -3.10 -35.41 -3.81
C ILE A 151 -3.86 -35.74 -2.52
N ASN A 152 -3.71 -36.96 -2.00
CA ASN A 152 -4.40 -37.43 -0.79
C ASN A 152 -3.89 -36.74 0.50
N ASP A 153 -2.63 -36.31 0.55
CA ASP A 153 -2.04 -35.57 1.67
C ASP A 153 -2.54 -34.10 1.76
N VAL A 154 -3.28 -33.57 0.77
CA VAL A 154 -3.76 -32.18 0.77
C VAL A 154 -4.83 -31.97 1.87
N PRO A 155 -4.61 -31.06 2.85
CA PRO A 155 -5.59 -30.83 3.91
C PRO A 155 -6.89 -30.23 3.37
N SER A 156 -8.01 -30.93 3.57
CA SER A 156 -9.34 -30.52 3.11
C SER A 156 -9.91 -29.30 3.85
N THR A 157 -9.33 -28.95 5.00
CA THR A 157 -9.69 -27.85 5.90
C THR A 157 -8.47 -27.02 6.29
N TRP A 158 -8.68 -25.86 6.94
CA TRP A 158 -7.59 -25.11 7.59
C TRP A 158 -7.11 -25.82 8.86
N ASP A 159 -6.25 -26.83 8.70
CA ASP A 159 -5.45 -27.46 9.75
C ASP A 159 -4.00 -26.92 9.66
N PRO A 160 -3.61 -25.97 10.53
CA PRO A 160 -2.26 -25.39 10.55
C PRO A 160 -1.12 -26.42 10.65
N ALA A 161 -1.33 -27.52 11.38
CA ALA A 161 -0.31 -28.54 11.58
C ALA A 161 -0.19 -29.47 10.36
N ALA A 162 -1.31 -29.84 9.71
CA ALA A 162 -1.27 -30.59 8.45
C ALA A 162 -0.75 -29.74 7.29
N LEU A 163 -1.10 -28.46 7.23
CA LEU A 163 -0.59 -27.51 6.24
C LEU A 163 0.92 -27.31 6.40
N ALA A 164 1.42 -27.17 7.63
CA ALA A 164 2.86 -27.11 7.90
C ALA A 164 3.58 -28.42 7.51
N ARG A 165 3.05 -29.58 7.92
CA ARG A 165 3.61 -30.90 7.53
C ARG A 165 3.66 -31.10 6.01
N PHE A 166 2.63 -30.66 5.28
CA PHE A 166 2.62 -30.75 3.81
C PHE A 166 3.77 -29.92 3.21
N ILE A 167 3.91 -28.66 3.65
CA ILE A 167 4.96 -27.75 3.18
C ILE A 167 6.36 -28.26 3.57
N GLU A 168 6.50 -28.86 4.76
CA GLU A 168 7.76 -29.48 5.19
C GLU A 168 8.12 -30.72 4.36
N LYS A 169 7.15 -31.62 4.11
CA LYS A 169 7.32 -32.88 3.36
C LYS A 169 7.57 -32.65 1.88
N TYR A 170 6.76 -31.81 1.23
CA TYR A 170 6.73 -31.64 -0.23
C TYR A 170 7.30 -30.31 -0.73
N GLY A 171 7.55 -29.35 0.15
CA GLY A 171 7.94 -28.00 -0.24
C GLY A 171 6.76 -27.17 -0.77
N THR A 172 7.06 -26.18 -1.60
CA THR A 172 6.07 -25.25 -2.18
C THR A 172 5.98 -25.35 -3.71
N HIS A 173 7.04 -25.83 -4.35
CA HIS A 173 7.22 -25.87 -5.80
C HIS A 173 7.81 -27.21 -6.24
N ILE A 174 7.71 -27.52 -7.53
CA ILE A 174 8.24 -28.73 -8.16
C ILE A 174 9.36 -28.34 -9.11
N ILE A 175 10.49 -29.05 -9.07
CA ILE A 175 11.61 -28.87 -10.01
C ILE A 175 11.21 -29.46 -11.37
N VAL A 176 11.16 -28.62 -12.42
CA VAL A 176 10.87 -29.04 -13.80
C VAL A 176 12.05 -28.88 -14.76
N GLY A 177 13.09 -28.12 -14.38
CA GLY A 177 14.33 -27.96 -15.13
C GLY A 177 15.52 -27.63 -14.24
N LEU A 178 16.74 -27.98 -14.69
CA LEU A 178 18.02 -27.78 -14.01
C LEU A 178 19.13 -27.50 -15.01
N SER A 179 19.95 -26.47 -14.75
CA SER A 179 21.15 -26.13 -15.52
C SER A 179 22.40 -26.50 -14.74
N ILE A 180 23.26 -27.35 -15.31
CA ILE A 180 24.46 -27.88 -14.65
C ILE A 180 25.72 -27.29 -15.27
N GLY A 181 26.63 -26.79 -14.42
CA GLY A 181 27.87 -26.16 -14.87
C GLY A 181 28.54 -25.33 -13.77
N GLY A 182 28.84 -24.06 -14.06
CA GLY A 182 29.45 -23.15 -13.10
C GLY A 182 29.04 -21.69 -13.30
N GLN A 183 29.04 -20.92 -12.23
CA GLN A 183 28.85 -19.46 -12.26
C GLN A 183 29.93 -18.75 -11.42
N ASP A 184 30.34 -17.58 -11.90
CA ASP A 184 31.30 -16.69 -11.26
C ASP A 184 30.73 -15.27 -11.35
N VAL A 185 30.28 -14.71 -10.22
CA VAL A 185 29.45 -13.50 -10.18
C VAL A 185 29.95 -12.47 -9.16
N VAL A 186 29.89 -11.21 -9.55
CA VAL A 186 30.04 -10.02 -8.71
C VAL A 186 28.66 -9.44 -8.47
N LEU A 187 28.33 -9.20 -7.21
CA LEU A 187 27.05 -8.66 -6.77
C LEU A 187 27.30 -7.38 -5.98
N LEU A 188 26.43 -6.40 -6.18
CA LEU A 188 26.53 -5.07 -5.57
C LEU A 188 25.29 -4.84 -4.70
N ARG A 189 25.52 -4.36 -3.46
CA ARG A 189 24.47 -3.85 -2.58
C ARG A 189 24.82 -2.43 -2.14
N GLN A 190 23.88 -1.50 -2.30
CA GLN A 190 23.94 -0.17 -1.72
C GLN A 190 22.89 -0.04 -0.60
N ASP A 191 23.30 0.42 0.56
CA ASP A 191 22.44 0.72 1.70
C ASP A 191 21.92 2.18 1.60
N LYS A 192 20.75 2.49 2.18
CA LYS A 192 20.14 3.85 2.11
C LYS A 192 20.95 4.97 2.76
N SER A 193 21.96 4.64 3.57
CA SER A 193 22.94 5.60 4.10
C SER A 193 23.96 6.07 3.05
N SER A 194 23.96 5.51 1.84
CA SER A 194 24.92 5.83 0.78
C SER A 194 24.34 6.80 -0.26
N ASN A 195 25.10 7.87 -0.53
CA ASN A 195 24.75 8.93 -1.48
C ASN A 195 25.40 8.75 -2.87
N MET A 196 25.89 7.56 -3.21
CA MET A 196 26.32 7.27 -4.59
C MET A 196 25.13 7.13 -5.53
N GLU A 197 25.33 7.56 -6.78
CA GLU A 197 24.35 7.54 -7.87
C GLU A 197 24.37 6.21 -8.65
N PRO A 198 23.22 5.76 -9.22
CA PRO A 198 23.13 4.51 -9.98
C PRO A 198 24.14 4.40 -11.14
N SER A 199 24.39 5.50 -11.86
CA SER A 199 25.34 5.53 -12.98
C SER A 199 26.79 5.33 -12.52
N GLN A 200 27.17 5.90 -11.37
CA GLN A 200 28.49 5.67 -10.78
C GLN A 200 28.64 4.21 -10.33
N LEU A 201 27.59 3.64 -9.73
CA LEU A 201 27.56 2.24 -9.27
C LEU A 201 27.64 1.26 -10.44
N LYS A 202 26.93 1.52 -11.54
CA LYS A 202 26.99 0.72 -12.78
C LYS A 202 28.41 0.70 -13.35
N ASN A 203 29.03 1.88 -13.53
CA ASN A 203 30.39 1.97 -14.08
C ASN A 203 31.42 1.22 -13.22
N HIS A 204 31.39 1.36 -11.89
CA HIS A 204 32.32 0.63 -11.01
C HIS A 204 32.08 -0.90 -11.03
N LEU A 205 30.84 -1.35 -11.18
CA LEU A 205 30.51 -2.77 -11.30
C LEU A 205 31.00 -3.35 -12.63
N ASP A 206 30.78 -2.64 -13.74
CA ASP A 206 31.22 -3.05 -15.07
C ASP A 206 32.76 -3.06 -15.17
N GLU A 207 33.44 -2.02 -14.67
CA GLU A 207 34.90 -1.95 -14.62
C GLU A 207 35.51 -3.08 -13.78
N LEU A 208 34.86 -3.47 -12.67
CA LEU A 208 35.31 -4.59 -11.83
C LEU A 208 35.04 -5.95 -12.50
N GLY A 209 33.88 -6.12 -13.14
CA GLY A 209 33.57 -7.32 -13.92
C GLY A 209 34.53 -7.52 -15.09
N ASP A 210 34.87 -6.45 -15.82
CA ASP A 210 35.86 -6.51 -16.90
C ASP A 210 37.25 -6.90 -16.37
N GLN A 211 37.71 -6.30 -15.27
CA GLN A 211 38.98 -6.67 -14.64
C GLN A 211 39.02 -8.14 -14.21
N LEU A 212 37.97 -8.63 -13.54
CA LEU A 212 37.93 -10.00 -13.01
C LEU A 212 37.76 -11.07 -14.10
N PHE A 213 36.89 -10.83 -15.09
CA PHE A 213 36.50 -11.85 -16.06
C PHE A 213 37.28 -11.79 -17.39
N THR A 214 37.79 -10.62 -17.78
CA THR A 214 38.57 -10.47 -19.03
C THR A 214 40.08 -10.32 -18.79
N GLY A 215 40.50 -10.00 -17.55
CA GLY A 215 41.90 -9.78 -17.19
C GLY A 215 42.48 -8.44 -17.67
N ILE A 216 41.65 -7.52 -18.17
CA ILE A 216 42.07 -6.20 -18.63
C ILE A 216 42.26 -5.26 -17.43
N CYS A 217 43.45 -5.32 -16.81
CA CYS A 217 43.86 -4.37 -15.78
C CYS A 217 44.22 -3.01 -16.40
N ASN A 218 43.31 -2.03 -16.32
CA ASN A 218 43.55 -0.65 -16.78
C ASN A 218 44.59 0.15 -15.93
N PHE A 219 45.23 -0.49 -14.95
CA PHE A 219 46.29 0.11 -14.12
C PHE A 219 47.64 0.15 -14.84
N SER A 220 47.86 1.20 -15.63
CA SER A 220 49.20 1.56 -16.12
C SER A 220 50.15 1.87 -14.94
N PRO A 221 51.28 1.14 -14.76
CA PRO A 221 52.10 1.27 -13.55
C PRO A 221 52.82 2.61 -13.32
N HIS A 222 52.82 3.53 -14.30
CA HIS A 222 53.80 4.64 -14.36
C HIS A 222 53.23 6.05 -14.63
N GLN A 223 51.93 6.30 -14.44
CA GLN A 223 51.37 7.66 -14.62
C GLN A 223 50.34 8.12 -13.56
N CYS A 224 50.81 8.54 -12.38
CA CYS A 224 50.32 9.78 -11.74
C CYS A 224 51.23 10.30 -10.60
N LYS A 225 52.28 11.05 -10.92
CA LYS A 225 52.89 12.04 -10.00
C LYS A 225 52.59 13.47 -10.49
N SER A 226 51.31 13.76 -10.68
CA SER A 226 50.80 15.08 -11.07
C SER A 226 49.61 15.44 -10.19
N ARG A 227 49.63 16.62 -9.57
CA ARG A 227 48.53 17.13 -8.74
C ARG A 227 47.41 17.68 -9.63
N GLU A 228 46.53 16.80 -10.11
CA GLU A 228 45.24 17.22 -10.65
C GLU A 228 44.25 16.04 -10.68
N GLN A 229 42.96 16.37 -10.77
CA GLN A 229 41.81 15.51 -10.49
C GLN A 229 41.86 14.16 -11.23
N LYS A 230 41.84 13.04 -10.49
CA LYS A 230 41.52 11.70 -11.02
C LYS A 230 40.71 10.89 -10.00
N HIS A 231 39.77 10.10 -10.50
CA HIS A 231 38.96 9.19 -9.69
C HIS A 231 39.85 8.11 -9.06
N LYS A 232 39.81 8.01 -7.73
CA LYS A 232 40.09 6.73 -7.05
C LYS A 232 38.83 5.88 -7.16
N ALA A 233 38.96 4.63 -7.60
CA ALA A 233 37.93 3.63 -7.34
C ALA A 233 37.68 3.56 -5.82
N LEU A 234 36.43 3.39 -5.40
CA LEU A 234 36.12 3.23 -3.98
C LEU A 234 36.67 1.90 -3.47
N GLU A 235 37.24 1.90 -2.27
CA GLU A 235 37.82 0.70 -1.63
C GLU A 235 36.82 -0.47 -1.47
N ALA A 236 35.50 -0.22 -1.53
CA ALA A 236 34.50 -1.29 -1.60
C ALA A 236 34.69 -2.20 -2.83
N PHE A 237 35.22 -1.67 -3.94
CA PHE A 237 35.54 -2.40 -5.17
C PHE A 237 36.99 -2.90 -5.21
N ASN A 238 37.83 -2.61 -4.19
CA ASN A 238 39.17 -3.19 -4.06
C ASN A 238 39.09 -4.64 -3.53
N VAL A 239 38.52 -5.55 -4.30
CA VAL A 239 38.41 -6.97 -3.92
C VAL A 239 39.78 -7.68 -3.92
N PHE A 240 40.82 -7.04 -4.45
CA PHE A 240 42.19 -7.56 -4.55
C PHE A 240 43.07 -7.34 -3.30
N ASP A 241 42.65 -6.52 -2.33
CA ASP A 241 43.41 -6.29 -1.10
C ASP A 241 43.26 -7.49 -0.13
N PRO A 242 44.37 -8.06 0.42
CA PRO A 242 44.33 -9.32 1.14
C PRO A 242 43.74 -9.20 2.56
N GLN A 243 42.45 -9.55 2.71
CA GLN A 243 41.84 -9.75 4.02
C GLN A 243 42.22 -11.13 4.63
N PRO A 244 42.28 -11.25 5.97
CA PRO A 244 42.64 -12.51 6.63
C PRO A 244 41.52 -13.55 6.52
N ASN A 245 41.71 -14.53 5.64
CA ASN A 245 40.80 -15.66 5.43
C ASN A 245 40.53 -16.47 6.71
N ILE A 246 39.25 -16.71 7.01
CA ILE A 246 38.79 -17.80 7.89
C ILE A 246 37.66 -18.55 7.16
N PHE A 247 37.92 -19.83 6.87
CA PHE A 247 37.02 -20.89 6.38
C PHE A 247 35.53 -20.55 6.19
N SER A 248 35.02 -20.63 4.95
CA SER A 248 33.81 -21.40 4.56
C SER A 248 33.40 -21.13 3.10
N SER A 249 32.39 -21.85 2.59
CA SER A 249 31.88 -21.75 1.21
C SER A 249 30.94 -20.54 0.99
N PHE A 250 31.36 -19.37 1.45
CA PHE A 250 30.61 -18.10 1.41
C PHE A 250 31.33 -17.07 0.53
N PRO A 251 30.63 -16.07 -0.02
CA PRO A 251 31.24 -15.06 -0.87
C PRO A 251 32.17 -14.13 -0.08
N SER A 252 33.23 -13.64 -0.72
CA SER A 252 34.03 -12.54 -0.17
C SER A 252 33.24 -11.23 -0.29
N ALA A 253 33.12 -10.48 0.81
CA ALA A 253 32.32 -9.27 0.88
C ALA A 253 33.14 -8.09 1.42
N THR A 254 33.27 -7.02 0.62
CA THR A 254 33.98 -5.79 1.01
C THR A 254 32.96 -4.66 1.17
N THR A 255 32.84 -4.13 2.39
CA THR A 255 31.88 -3.05 2.73
C THR A 255 32.61 -1.74 3.06
N LYS A 256 32.24 -0.64 2.38
CA LYS A 256 32.64 0.72 2.78
C LYS A 256 31.58 1.75 2.36
N ASN A 257 31.36 2.79 3.17
CA ASN A 257 30.46 3.92 2.87
C ASN A 257 29.02 3.53 2.46
N GLY A 258 28.46 2.48 3.08
CA GLY A 258 27.13 1.96 2.73
C GLY A 258 27.05 1.30 1.35
N VAL A 259 28.18 0.80 0.84
CA VAL A 259 28.26 -0.02 -0.37
C VAL A 259 28.98 -1.32 0.02
N THR A 260 28.40 -2.45 -0.37
CA THR A 260 29.00 -3.79 -0.22
C THR A 260 29.13 -4.43 -1.59
N VAL A 261 30.34 -4.88 -1.95
CA VAL A 261 30.60 -5.71 -3.12
C VAL A 261 30.81 -7.16 -2.65
N ILE A 262 30.16 -8.11 -3.32
CA ILE A 262 30.06 -9.52 -2.92
C ILE A 262 30.47 -10.40 -4.11
N CYS A 263 31.57 -11.14 -4.02
CA CYS A 263 32.04 -12.04 -5.09
C CYS A 263 31.74 -13.51 -4.76
N SER A 264 31.05 -14.21 -5.66
CA SER A 264 30.49 -15.54 -5.42
C SER A 264 30.75 -16.50 -6.59
N LYS A 265 31.43 -17.63 -6.32
CA LYS A 265 31.60 -18.76 -7.25
C LYS A 265 30.73 -19.94 -6.86
N ARG A 266 30.23 -20.71 -7.83
CA ARG A 266 29.54 -21.99 -7.64
C ARG A 266 29.80 -22.91 -8.84
N GLY A 267 30.12 -24.17 -8.59
CA GLY A 267 30.73 -25.05 -9.59
C GLY A 267 32.19 -24.64 -9.89
N GLY A 268 32.96 -25.55 -10.47
CA GLY A 268 34.42 -25.40 -10.58
C GLY A 268 35.15 -25.45 -9.24
N ASP A 269 36.46 -25.20 -9.27
CA ASP A 269 37.28 -25.03 -8.09
C ASP A 269 37.07 -23.64 -7.49
N LEU A 270 36.41 -23.61 -6.33
CA LEU A 270 36.10 -22.38 -5.59
C LEU A 270 37.37 -21.69 -5.02
N THR A 271 38.52 -22.36 -5.02
CA THR A 271 39.81 -21.81 -4.57
C THR A 271 40.64 -21.17 -5.69
N ALA A 272 40.19 -21.26 -6.96
CA ALA A 272 40.86 -20.65 -8.09
C ALA A 272 40.83 -19.11 -8.03
N ASN A 273 42.01 -18.48 -8.08
CA ASN A 273 42.17 -17.05 -7.87
C ASN A 273 41.60 -16.21 -9.03
N THR A 274 41.77 -16.65 -10.28
CA THR A 274 41.28 -15.94 -11.47
C THR A 274 40.04 -16.60 -12.08
N HIS A 275 39.31 -15.86 -12.91
CA HIS A 275 38.22 -16.41 -13.71
C HIS A 275 38.70 -17.47 -14.72
N SER A 276 39.85 -17.23 -15.36
CA SER A 276 40.41 -18.12 -16.37
C SER A 276 40.84 -19.49 -15.81
N GLU A 277 41.44 -19.51 -14.62
CA GLU A 277 41.75 -20.77 -13.91
C GLU A 277 40.46 -21.51 -13.53
N TRP A 278 39.51 -20.79 -12.93
CA TRP A 278 38.20 -21.33 -12.53
C TRP A 278 37.46 -21.96 -13.73
N LEU A 279 37.37 -21.25 -14.85
CA LEU A 279 36.64 -21.67 -16.06
C LEU A 279 37.15 -23.00 -16.63
N LEU A 280 38.45 -23.28 -16.51
CA LEU A 280 39.04 -24.56 -16.93
C LEU A 280 38.63 -25.74 -16.04
N THR A 281 38.25 -25.48 -14.77
CA THR A 281 37.81 -26.51 -13.82
C THR A 281 36.31 -26.79 -13.87
N VAL A 282 35.48 -25.88 -14.41
CA VAL A 282 34.01 -26.06 -14.46
C VAL A 282 33.58 -27.39 -15.11
N PRO A 283 34.15 -27.86 -16.24
CA PRO A 283 33.79 -29.16 -16.82
C PRO A 283 34.18 -30.37 -15.96
N SER A 284 35.14 -30.20 -15.03
CA SER A 284 35.63 -31.29 -14.18
C SER A 284 35.02 -31.29 -12.77
N MET A 285 34.37 -30.21 -12.34
CA MET A 285 33.71 -30.06 -11.02
C MET A 285 32.40 -29.24 -11.08
N PRO A 286 31.42 -29.55 -11.95
CA PRO A 286 30.21 -28.73 -12.07
C PRO A 286 29.20 -28.91 -10.91
N ASP A 287 28.35 -27.91 -10.72
CA ASP A 287 27.24 -27.88 -9.75
C ASP A 287 25.96 -27.35 -10.43
N ALA A 288 24.81 -27.38 -9.75
CA ALA A 288 23.55 -26.81 -10.24
C ALA A 288 23.52 -25.29 -10.02
N ILE A 289 23.46 -24.54 -11.13
CA ILE A 289 23.55 -23.07 -11.13
C ILE A 289 22.21 -22.38 -11.45
N ALA A 290 21.29 -23.05 -12.14
CA ALA A 290 19.92 -22.58 -12.31
C ALA A 290 18.91 -23.73 -12.18
N PHE A 291 17.69 -23.37 -11.78
CA PHE A 291 16.57 -24.26 -11.48
C PHE A 291 15.30 -23.63 -12.07
N SER A 292 14.45 -24.41 -12.71
CA SER A 292 13.12 -23.96 -13.19
C SER A 292 12.02 -24.67 -12.40
N PHE A 293 11.03 -23.91 -11.97
CA PHE A 293 9.98 -24.37 -11.05
C PHE A 293 8.56 -24.17 -11.57
N ILE A 294 7.63 -24.97 -11.05
CA ILE A 294 6.18 -24.67 -11.05
C ILE A 294 5.62 -24.75 -9.62
N PRO A 295 4.61 -23.95 -9.24
CA PRO A 295 3.96 -24.07 -7.93
C PRO A 295 3.23 -25.42 -7.82
N ILE A 296 3.37 -26.13 -6.69
CA ILE A 296 2.71 -27.44 -6.50
C ILE A 296 1.17 -27.33 -6.62
N THR A 297 0.62 -26.20 -6.18
CA THR A 297 -0.81 -25.89 -6.26
C THR A 297 -1.32 -25.65 -7.68
N SER A 298 -0.45 -25.46 -8.68
CA SER A 298 -0.86 -25.33 -10.09
C SER A 298 -1.45 -26.63 -10.64
N LEU A 299 -0.93 -27.79 -10.19
CA LEU A 299 -1.33 -29.11 -10.66
C LEU A 299 -2.57 -29.67 -9.94
N LEU A 300 -2.87 -29.20 -8.73
CA LEU A 300 -4.01 -29.62 -7.89
C LEU A 300 -5.39 -29.15 -8.43
N LYS A 301 -5.70 -29.37 -9.71
CA LYS A 301 -6.99 -29.00 -10.32
C LYS A 301 -8.11 -29.90 -9.80
N GLY A 302 -9.18 -29.32 -9.26
CA GLY A 302 -10.34 -30.04 -8.73
C GLY A 302 -10.16 -30.65 -7.33
N VAL A 303 -8.96 -30.56 -6.73
CA VAL A 303 -8.67 -31.17 -5.42
C VAL A 303 -9.28 -30.32 -4.28
N PRO A 304 -10.09 -30.90 -3.38
CA PRO A 304 -10.57 -30.21 -2.17
C PRO A 304 -9.41 -29.64 -1.33
N GLY A 305 -9.65 -28.56 -0.58
CA GLY A 305 -8.63 -27.99 0.29
C GLY A 305 -7.49 -27.22 -0.39
N LYS A 306 -7.31 -27.31 -1.72
CA LYS A 306 -6.32 -26.52 -2.49
C LYS A 306 -6.28 -25.03 -2.12
N GLY A 307 -7.44 -24.42 -1.83
CA GLY A 307 -7.53 -23.02 -1.40
C GLY A 307 -6.76 -22.75 -0.11
N PHE A 308 -6.91 -23.61 0.89
CA PHE A 308 -6.18 -23.53 2.17
C PHE A 308 -4.68 -23.75 1.96
N LEU A 309 -4.29 -24.79 1.23
CA LEU A 309 -2.88 -25.05 0.92
C LEU A 309 -2.22 -23.89 0.15
N SER A 310 -2.91 -23.33 -0.85
CA SER A 310 -2.39 -22.19 -1.61
C SER A 310 -2.31 -20.91 -0.77
N HIS A 311 -3.22 -20.72 0.20
CA HIS A 311 -3.13 -19.60 1.13
C HIS A 311 -1.96 -19.78 2.11
N ALA A 312 -1.79 -20.97 2.70
CA ALA A 312 -0.68 -21.30 3.59
C ALA A 312 0.69 -21.17 2.90
N ILE A 313 0.83 -21.66 1.66
CA ILE A 313 2.06 -21.49 0.86
C ILE A 313 2.35 -20.02 0.58
N ASN A 314 1.34 -19.23 0.18
CA ASN A 314 1.53 -17.80 -0.08
C ASN A 314 1.93 -17.02 1.19
N LEU A 315 1.36 -17.38 2.34
CA LEU A 315 1.75 -16.84 3.64
C LEU A 315 3.19 -17.23 4.00
N TYR A 316 3.55 -18.51 3.89
CA TYR A 316 4.90 -19.01 4.17
C TYR A 316 5.97 -18.34 3.29
N LEU A 317 5.75 -18.27 1.97
CA LEU A 317 6.69 -17.62 1.06
C LEU A 317 6.82 -16.11 1.32
N ARG A 318 5.75 -15.45 1.76
CA ARG A 318 5.75 -14.01 2.08
C ARG A 318 6.45 -13.70 3.41
N TYR A 319 6.11 -14.41 4.48
CA TYR A 319 6.57 -14.09 5.83
C TYR A 319 7.81 -14.89 6.28
N LYS A 320 8.09 -16.03 5.63
CA LYS A 320 9.23 -16.93 5.87
C LYS A 320 9.52 -17.21 7.37
N PRO A 321 8.51 -17.57 8.18
CA PRO A 321 8.77 -18.09 9.53
C PRO A 321 9.65 -19.35 9.44
N PRO A 322 10.41 -19.70 10.49
CA PRO A 322 11.11 -20.99 10.56
C PRO A 322 10.11 -22.14 10.36
N ILE A 323 10.50 -23.19 9.64
CA ILE A 323 9.58 -24.29 9.27
C ILE A 323 8.97 -24.99 10.50
N ALA A 324 9.72 -25.12 11.59
CA ALA A 324 9.25 -25.66 12.87
C ALA A 324 8.16 -24.78 13.55
N ASP A 325 8.19 -23.47 13.29
CA ASP A 325 7.22 -22.50 13.84
C ASP A 325 6.03 -22.26 12.91
N LEU A 326 6.05 -22.78 11.68
CA LEU A 326 5.03 -22.53 10.67
C LEU A 326 3.63 -22.93 11.14
N GLN A 327 3.48 -24.02 11.88
CA GLN A 327 2.18 -24.41 12.45
C GLN A 327 1.61 -23.35 13.41
N TYR A 328 2.45 -22.80 14.31
CA TYR A 328 2.03 -21.76 15.25
C TYR A 328 1.78 -20.43 14.53
N PHE A 329 2.55 -20.11 13.49
CA PHE A 329 2.29 -18.94 12.66
C PHE A 329 0.92 -19.04 11.96
N LEU A 330 0.57 -20.22 11.42
CA LEU A 330 -0.68 -20.49 10.72
C LEU A 330 -1.91 -20.58 11.66
N ASP A 331 -1.73 -21.00 12.92
CA ASP A 331 -2.77 -20.93 13.97
C ASP A 331 -3.34 -19.50 14.09
N PHE A 332 -2.47 -18.48 14.14
CA PHE A 332 -2.87 -17.06 14.25
C PHE A 332 -3.33 -16.41 12.92
N GLN A 333 -3.26 -17.14 11.79
CA GLN A 333 -3.87 -16.74 10.52
C GLN A 333 -5.28 -17.35 10.30
N ALA A 334 -5.78 -18.17 11.23
CA ALA A 334 -7.15 -18.67 11.18
C ALA A 334 -8.20 -17.54 11.17
N HIS A 335 -9.41 -17.84 10.72
CA HIS A 335 -10.49 -16.86 10.63
C HIS A 335 -10.77 -16.19 11.98
N LYS A 336 -10.84 -14.86 11.96
CA LYS A 336 -11.12 -14.00 13.11
C LYS A 336 -12.58 -13.60 13.09
N ILE A 337 -13.28 -13.83 14.19
CA ILE A 337 -14.68 -13.48 14.38
C ILE A 337 -14.81 -12.47 15.53
N TRP A 338 -15.92 -11.74 15.55
CA TRP A 338 -16.24 -10.80 16.62
C TRP A 338 -17.31 -11.40 17.53
N ALA A 339 -17.07 -11.35 18.84
CA ALA A 339 -18.07 -11.63 19.87
C ALA A 339 -18.58 -10.31 20.49
N PRO A 340 -19.90 -10.16 20.75
CA PRO A 340 -20.97 -11.04 20.27
C PRO A 340 -21.03 -11.06 18.74
N VAL A 341 -21.41 -12.21 18.18
CA VAL A 341 -21.69 -12.34 16.74
C VAL A 341 -22.96 -11.56 16.46
N HIS A 342 -22.98 -10.78 15.38
CA HIS A 342 -24.04 -9.80 15.10
C HIS A 342 -25.46 -10.41 15.06
N ASN A 343 -25.57 -11.69 14.71
CA ASN A 343 -26.84 -12.42 14.59
C ASN A 343 -27.32 -13.08 15.89
N ASP A 344 -26.47 -13.19 16.93
CA ASP A 344 -26.82 -13.81 18.22
C ASP A 344 -27.50 -12.81 19.19
N LEU A 345 -27.55 -11.52 18.81
CA LEU A 345 -28.24 -10.48 19.58
C LEU A 345 -29.76 -10.65 19.44
N PRO A 346 -30.53 -10.82 20.54
CA PRO A 346 -31.95 -11.11 20.45
C PRO A 346 -32.73 -9.90 19.92
N LEU A 347 -33.26 -10.03 18.70
CA LEU A 347 -34.08 -9.02 18.00
C LEU A 347 -35.47 -8.78 18.64
N GLY A 348 -35.80 -9.50 19.73
CA GLY A 348 -37.04 -9.34 20.49
C GLY A 348 -36.86 -8.53 21.79
N PRO A 349 -37.91 -7.86 22.31
CA PRO A 349 -37.84 -7.10 23.55
C PRO A 349 -37.63 -8.02 24.76
N THR A 350 -36.39 -8.11 25.24
CA THR A 350 -36.02 -8.89 26.42
C THR A 350 -36.67 -8.32 27.68
N THR A 351 -37.54 -9.10 28.32
CA THR A 351 -38.49 -8.64 29.35
C THR A 351 -37.91 -8.40 30.75
N ASN A 352 -36.58 -8.37 30.90
CA ASN A 352 -35.90 -8.19 32.19
C ASN A 352 -35.93 -6.73 32.68
N ARG A 353 -37.13 -6.29 33.08
CA ARG A 353 -37.37 -5.08 33.87
C ARG A 353 -36.78 -5.23 35.28
N SER A 354 -35.51 -4.90 35.46
CA SER A 354 -34.94 -4.69 36.80
C SER A 354 -33.72 -3.77 36.84
N ILE A 355 -32.95 -3.69 35.75
CA ILE A 355 -31.83 -2.76 35.58
C ILE A 355 -32.22 -1.72 34.52
N ARG A 356 -32.12 -0.42 34.82
CA ARG A 356 -31.64 0.49 33.76
C ARG A 356 -30.12 0.24 33.66
N PRO A 357 -29.49 0.21 32.48
CA PRO A 357 -28.05 -0.10 32.37
C PRO A 357 -27.12 0.98 33.01
N PRO A 358 -25.79 0.83 33.06
CA PRO A 358 -24.86 1.91 33.45
C PRO A 358 -24.42 2.81 32.26
N ALA A 359 -23.80 3.97 32.52
CA ALA A 359 -23.15 4.83 31.49
C ALA A 359 -22.23 5.93 32.07
N LEU A 360 -22.12 7.07 31.35
CA LEU A 360 -21.43 8.34 31.62
C LEU A 360 -22.31 9.50 31.06
N HIS A 361 -21.91 10.79 31.13
CA HIS A 361 -22.69 11.93 30.57
C HIS A 361 -21.91 12.83 29.59
N PHE A 362 -22.65 13.63 28.80
CA PHE A 362 -22.10 14.69 27.94
C PHE A 362 -22.67 16.09 28.24
N ASN A 363 -23.98 16.24 28.49
CA ASN A 363 -24.60 17.54 28.84
C ASN A 363 -26.00 17.39 29.48
N LEU A 364 -26.35 18.33 30.37
CA LEU A 364 -27.49 18.24 31.29
C LEU A 364 -28.87 17.93 30.66
N MET A 365 -29.09 18.26 29.37
CA MET A 365 -30.37 18.07 28.67
C MET A 365 -30.24 17.44 27.27
N GLY A 366 -29.07 16.93 26.88
CA GLY A 366 -28.78 16.60 25.47
C GLY A 366 -28.72 15.10 25.11
N PRO A 367 -28.03 14.77 23.98
CA PRO A 367 -27.96 13.45 23.34
C PRO A 367 -27.00 12.50 24.06
N LYS A 368 -26.82 11.28 23.50
CA LYS A 368 -27.33 10.10 24.22
C LYS A 368 -26.66 8.75 23.71
N LEU A 369 -26.26 7.78 24.58
CA LEU A 369 -25.39 6.58 24.45
C LEU A 369 -25.25 5.71 25.77
N TYR A 370 -26.01 4.61 26.01
CA TYR A 370 -25.99 3.78 27.26
C TYR A 370 -24.81 2.77 27.23
N VAL A 371 -24.12 2.40 28.31
CA VAL A 371 -23.16 1.27 28.24
C VAL A 371 -23.89 -0.07 28.35
N ASN A 372 -23.59 -1.05 27.47
CA ASN A 372 -24.12 -2.41 27.60
C ASN A 372 -23.33 -3.16 28.70
N PRO A 373 -23.95 -3.58 29.82
CA PRO A 373 -23.27 -4.32 30.89
C PRO A 373 -23.18 -5.83 30.60
N THR A 374 -23.68 -6.29 29.45
CA THR A 374 -23.62 -7.71 29.07
C THR A 374 -22.17 -8.12 28.84
N GLN A 375 -21.69 -9.12 29.58
CA GLN A 375 -20.33 -9.64 29.42
C GLN A 375 -20.15 -10.33 28.06
N VAL A 376 -19.07 -9.99 27.36
CA VAL A 376 -18.68 -10.66 26.11
C VAL A 376 -18.00 -11.98 26.44
N ILE A 377 -18.79 -13.05 26.56
CA ILE A 377 -18.27 -14.39 26.83
C ILE A 377 -17.78 -15.00 25.52
N ILE A 378 -16.46 -14.93 25.30
CA ILE A 378 -15.74 -15.79 24.36
C ILE A 378 -15.38 -17.11 25.05
N GLY A 379 -15.17 -18.17 24.27
CA GLY A 379 -14.66 -19.45 24.78
C GLY A 379 -13.16 -19.39 25.12
N LYS A 380 -12.48 -20.55 25.16
CA LYS A 380 -11.03 -20.68 25.38
C LYS A 380 -10.16 -20.11 24.22
N THR A 381 -10.70 -19.24 23.38
CA THR A 381 -10.11 -18.71 22.14
C THR A 381 -9.38 -17.38 22.37
N PRO A 382 -8.16 -17.16 21.83
CA PRO A 382 -7.41 -15.93 22.03
C PRO A 382 -8.07 -14.69 21.41
N VAL A 383 -8.08 -13.59 22.17
CA VAL A 383 -8.41 -12.24 21.68
C VAL A 383 -7.27 -11.71 20.81
N THR A 384 -7.57 -11.31 19.57
CA THR A 384 -6.63 -10.66 18.65
C THR A 384 -6.91 -9.17 18.45
N GLY A 385 -8.00 -8.66 19.03
CA GLY A 385 -8.34 -7.24 18.98
C GLY A 385 -9.60 -6.91 19.79
N MET A 386 -9.84 -5.63 20.03
CA MET A 386 -11.03 -5.11 20.71
C MET A 386 -11.55 -3.91 19.92
N ARG A 387 -12.87 -3.74 19.85
CA ARG A 387 -13.51 -2.52 19.36
C ARG A 387 -14.57 -2.07 20.34
N LEU A 388 -14.76 -0.76 20.43
CA LEU A 388 -16.02 -0.20 20.88
C LEU A 388 -16.99 -0.22 19.69
N TYR A 389 -18.23 -0.61 19.96
CA TYR A 389 -19.31 -0.72 18.98
C TYR A 389 -20.60 -0.14 19.56
N LEU A 390 -21.57 0.12 18.69
CA LEU A 390 -22.82 0.76 19.04
C LEU A 390 -23.99 -0.17 18.65
N GLU A 391 -24.69 -0.75 19.64
CA GLU A 391 -25.71 -1.81 19.49
C GLU A 391 -27.19 -1.39 19.57
N GLY A 392 -28.00 -2.08 18.75
CA GLY A 392 -29.46 -2.12 18.82
C GLY A 392 -30.15 -1.07 17.93
N VAL A 393 -31.49 -1.09 17.92
CA VAL A 393 -32.39 -0.35 16.98
C VAL A 393 -32.24 1.19 17.01
N LYS A 394 -31.33 1.75 17.81
CA LYS A 394 -30.99 3.17 17.88
C LYS A 394 -29.47 3.42 18.07
N CYS A 395 -28.54 2.52 17.68
CA CYS A 395 -27.08 2.46 17.99
C CYS A 395 -26.75 2.17 19.45
N ASP A 396 -27.63 2.57 20.32
CA ASP A 396 -27.22 3.53 21.33
C ASP A 396 -26.83 2.82 22.62
N ARG A 397 -26.45 1.54 22.53
CA ARG A 397 -25.62 0.91 23.54
C ARG A 397 -24.17 0.97 23.09
N LEU A 398 -23.33 1.71 23.81
CA LEU A 398 -21.89 1.49 23.77
C LEU A 398 -21.59 0.09 24.31
N ALA A 399 -21.17 -0.80 23.43
CA ALA A 399 -20.77 -2.16 23.75
C ALA A 399 -19.29 -2.36 23.41
N ILE A 400 -18.67 -3.32 24.09
CA ILE A 400 -17.38 -3.86 23.68
C ILE A 400 -17.67 -5.04 22.75
N HIS A 401 -16.93 -5.17 21.65
CA HIS A 401 -16.79 -6.47 20.97
C HIS A 401 -15.33 -6.89 21.02
N LEU A 402 -15.11 -8.18 21.23
CA LEU A 402 -13.80 -8.81 21.21
C LEU A 402 -13.62 -9.54 19.87
N GLN A 403 -12.55 -9.23 19.14
CA GLN A 403 -12.13 -10.06 18.02
C GLN A 403 -11.32 -11.22 18.57
N HIS A 404 -11.71 -12.44 18.24
CA HIS A 404 -11.00 -13.65 18.63
C HIS A 404 -10.81 -14.59 17.44
N LEU A 405 -9.87 -15.52 17.57
CA LEU A 405 -9.76 -16.63 16.62
C LEU A 405 -10.99 -17.55 16.77
N ILE A 406 -11.51 -18.06 15.65
CA ILE A 406 -12.63 -19.01 15.65
C ILE A 406 -12.26 -20.34 16.33
N ASN A 407 -10.99 -20.74 16.22
CA ASN A 407 -10.40 -21.92 16.85
C ASN A 407 -9.38 -21.51 17.91
N THR A 408 -9.14 -22.37 18.89
CA THR A 408 -8.04 -22.20 19.86
C THR A 408 -6.74 -22.74 19.24
N PRO A 409 -5.64 -21.96 19.19
CA PRO A 409 -4.32 -22.46 18.79
C PRO A 409 -3.88 -23.67 19.61
N ILE A 410 -3.24 -24.65 18.96
CA ILE A 410 -2.88 -25.93 19.59
C ILE A 410 -1.95 -25.70 20.80
N LEU A 411 -1.03 -24.73 20.68
CA LEU A 411 -0.09 -24.30 21.73
C LEU A 411 -0.76 -23.82 23.04
N LEU A 412 -2.05 -23.51 23.00
CA LEU A 412 -2.86 -22.99 24.11
C LEU A 412 -3.94 -23.96 24.59
N GLN A 413 -4.22 -25.02 23.84
CA GLN A 413 -5.34 -25.94 24.10
C GLN A 413 -5.22 -26.62 25.46
N ASP A 414 -4.02 -27.14 25.79
CA ASP A 414 -3.72 -27.79 27.08
C ASP A 414 -3.41 -26.79 28.23
N LYS A 415 -3.43 -25.48 27.97
CA LYS A 415 -3.02 -24.43 28.94
C LYS A 415 -4.19 -23.69 29.58
N ILE A 416 -5.42 -23.98 29.18
CA ILE A 416 -6.64 -23.25 29.62
C ILE A 416 -7.59 -24.23 30.32
N ASP A 417 -7.07 -25.05 31.24
CA ASP A 417 -7.79 -26.21 31.84
C ASP A 417 -8.05 -26.10 33.35
N ASP A 418 -8.13 -24.87 33.87
CA ASP A 418 -8.58 -24.59 35.24
C ASP A 418 -9.51 -23.36 35.26
N PRO A 419 -10.67 -23.39 35.96
CA PRO A 419 -11.53 -22.21 36.11
C PRO A 419 -10.86 -21.19 37.05
N LEU A 420 -10.13 -20.24 36.46
CA LEU A 420 -9.43 -19.16 37.16
C LEU A 420 -10.41 -18.23 37.89
N THR A 421 -10.75 -18.57 39.15
CA THR A 421 -11.49 -17.67 40.05
C THR A 421 -10.66 -16.42 40.31
N TRP A 422 -11.04 -15.30 39.69
CA TRP A 422 -10.42 -14.00 39.95
C TRP A 422 -10.69 -13.58 41.40
N ARG A 423 -9.62 -13.30 42.15
CA ARG A 423 -9.68 -12.62 43.45
C ARG A 423 -9.10 -11.22 43.27
N GLY A 424 -9.56 -10.28 44.09
CA GLY A 424 -9.31 -8.84 43.93
C GLY A 424 -7.83 -8.47 43.82
N SER A 425 -7.54 -7.42 43.04
CA SER A 425 -6.20 -7.06 42.56
C SER A 425 -5.26 -6.39 43.57
N GLU A 426 -5.34 -6.74 44.86
CA GLU A 426 -4.48 -6.16 45.90
C GLU A 426 -3.45 -7.15 46.48
N ASP A 427 -3.67 -8.46 46.39
CA ASP A 427 -2.77 -9.47 46.97
C ASP A 427 -1.92 -10.23 45.93
N THR A 428 -0.62 -9.94 45.94
CA THR A 428 0.53 -10.66 45.34
C THR A 428 0.71 -10.65 43.80
N PRO A 429 1.96 -10.58 43.30
CA PRO A 429 2.27 -10.75 41.88
C PRO A 429 2.13 -12.23 41.47
N ASN A 430 1.56 -12.48 40.29
CA ASN A 430 1.24 -13.82 39.81
C ASN A 430 1.84 -14.03 38.42
N ASP A 431 2.69 -15.05 38.25
CA ASP A 431 3.53 -15.31 37.06
C ASP A 431 2.75 -15.79 35.81
N ARG A 432 1.48 -15.39 35.68
CA ARG A 432 0.53 -15.85 34.64
C ARG A 432 0.30 -14.82 33.53
N TYR A 433 1.07 -13.73 33.51
CA TYR A 433 0.99 -12.68 32.48
C TYR A 433 2.28 -12.64 31.64
N PHE A 434 2.17 -12.90 30.35
CA PHE A 434 3.25 -12.64 29.38
C PHE A 434 3.31 -11.14 29.06
N GLU A 435 4.01 -10.40 29.94
CA GLU A 435 4.14 -8.93 30.01
C GLU A 435 2.83 -8.12 30.05
N ALA A 436 2.69 -7.28 31.09
CA ALA A 436 1.74 -6.19 31.06
C ALA A 436 2.21 -5.11 30.08
N ILE A 437 1.30 -4.60 29.24
CA ILE A 437 1.56 -3.41 28.40
C ILE A 437 2.07 -2.29 29.32
N GLN A 438 3.26 -1.77 29.04
CA GLN A 438 3.89 -0.75 29.89
C GLN A 438 3.19 0.61 29.71
N TRP A 439 2.12 0.82 30.46
CA TRP A 439 1.23 2.00 30.44
C TRP A 439 1.94 3.36 30.53
N LYS A 440 3.19 3.42 31.03
CA LYS A 440 4.04 4.63 31.10
C LYS A 440 4.41 5.26 29.75
N LYS A 441 4.01 4.68 28.61
CA LYS A 441 4.22 5.23 27.26
C LYS A 441 2.97 5.91 26.64
N PHE A 442 1.84 5.93 27.34
CA PHE A 442 0.63 6.63 26.88
C PHE A 442 0.28 7.77 27.84
N SER A 443 0.00 8.96 27.30
CA SER A 443 -0.41 10.11 28.08
C SER A 443 -1.82 9.94 28.65
N HIS A 444 -2.03 10.33 29.90
CA HIS A 444 -3.37 10.46 30.52
C HIS A 444 -4.27 11.31 29.60
N PRO A 445 -5.51 10.87 29.31
CA PRO A 445 -6.55 10.73 30.33
C PRO A 445 -7.03 9.29 30.58
N THR A 446 -7.73 9.11 31.70
CA THR A 446 -8.10 7.80 32.26
C THR A 446 -9.40 7.24 31.68
N PHE A 447 -9.33 6.03 31.12
CA PHE A 447 -10.49 5.13 30.97
C PHE A 447 -10.13 3.76 31.54
N ILE A 448 -10.80 3.34 32.61
CA ILE A 448 -10.61 2.03 33.24
C ILE A 448 -11.62 1.06 32.64
N ALA A 449 -11.15 0.09 31.86
CA ALA A 449 -11.96 -1.02 31.36
C ALA A 449 -11.70 -2.26 32.23
N TYR A 450 -12.69 -2.66 33.03
CA TYR A 450 -12.63 -3.90 33.79
C TYR A 450 -12.99 -5.10 32.90
N ILE A 451 -12.19 -6.18 32.98
CA ILE A 451 -12.51 -7.47 32.38
C ILE A 451 -13.09 -8.36 33.49
N TYR A 452 -14.32 -8.85 33.30
CA TYR A 452 -14.98 -9.77 34.22
C TYR A 452 -15.65 -10.92 33.47
N ALA A 453 -15.44 -12.14 33.96
CA ALA A 453 -16.41 -13.22 33.86
C ALA A 453 -17.46 -13.08 34.99
N GLN A 454 -18.48 -13.94 35.01
CA GLN A 454 -19.65 -13.80 35.88
C GLN A 454 -19.30 -13.90 37.39
N GLU A 455 -20.08 -13.34 38.32
CA GLU A 455 -21.50 -12.95 38.24
C GLU A 455 -21.90 -11.79 39.20
N GLY A 456 -22.95 -11.02 38.87
CA GLY A 456 -23.86 -10.42 39.86
C GLY A 456 -23.74 -8.93 40.23
N TYR A 457 -24.46 -8.05 39.48
CA TYR A 457 -25.13 -6.82 39.96
C TYR A 457 -24.31 -5.63 40.55
N TYR A 458 -24.68 -4.34 40.46
CA TYR A 458 -25.75 -3.53 39.83
C TYR A 458 -25.23 -2.07 39.75
N TYR A 459 -25.37 -1.31 38.64
CA TYR A 459 -25.28 0.18 38.64
C TYR A 459 -25.96 0.84 37.42
N GLU A 460 -26.29 2.14 37.53
CA GLU A 460 -27.09 3.01 36.61
C GLU A 460 -26.35 4.34 36.28
N GLN A 461 -26.88 5.33 35.53
CA GLN A 461 -27.43 5.29 34.16
C GLN A 461 -27.56 6.71 33.55
N GLU A 462 -27.06 6.94 32.33
CA GLU A 462 -27.23 8.16 31.54
C GLU A 462 -27.13 7.92 30.00
N LEU A 463 -27.70 8.80 29.15
CA LEU A 463 -27.54 8.83 27.65
C LEU A 463 -28.17 7.65 26.78
N ARG A 464 -29.04 7.82 25.73
CA ARG A 464 -29.26 6.85 24.56
C ARG A 464 -29.82 7.40 23.17
N GLU A 465 -29.02 7.57 22.05
CA GLU A 465 -29.46 7.69 20.60
C GLU A 465 -28.38 7.95 19.46
N ILE A 466 -28.28 7.07 18.43
CA ILE A 466 -27.79 7.30 17.02
C ILE A 466 -28.48 6.33 15.95
N ILE A 467 -27.81 5.28 15.41
CA ILE A 467 -28.19 4.46 14.23
C ILE A 467 -29.50 3.66 14.40
N GLN A 468 -30.40 3.79 13.42
CA GLN A 468 -31.55 2.90 13.24
C GLN A 468 -31.50 2.23 11.85
N GLY A 469 -30.31 1.82 11.38
CA GLY A 469 -30.12 1.49 9.96
C GLY A 469 -28.90 0.64 9.61
N GLU A 470 -28.58 -0.43 10.36
CA GLU A 470 -27.46 -1.33 10.01
C GLU A 470 -27.80 -2.46 9.02
N GLU A 471 -29.05 -2.93 8.96
CA GLU A 471 -29.47 -3.88 7.90
C GLU A 471 -29.73 -3.16 6.56
N GLU A 472 -30.18 -1.90 6.61
CA GLU A 472 -29.97 -0.97 5.49
C GLU A 472 -28.48 -0.89 5.17
N ALA A 473 -27.59 -0.70 6.17
CA ALA A 473 -26.17 -0.46 5.95
C ALA A 473 -25.36 -1.60 5.33
N TYR A 474 -25.88 -2.76 4.93
CA TYR A 474 -25.11 -3.62 4.00
C TYR A 474 -25.23 -3.10 2.56
N ILE A 475 -26.46 -2.99 2.05
CA ILE A 475 -26.76 -2.37 0.75
C ILE A 475 -26.39 -0.87 0.78
N SER A 476 -26.63 -0.20 1.90
CA SER A 476 -26.19 1.18 2.15
C SER A 476 -24.69 1.30 2.44
N THR A 477 -23.90 0.26 2.75
CA THR A 477 -22.43 0.40 2.73
C THR A 477 -21.93 0.41 1.29
N LEU A 478 -22.48 -0.43 0.40
CA LEU A 478 -22.23 -0.32 -1.03
C LEU A 478 -22.68 1.06 -1.56
N ALA A 479 -23.89 1.52 -1.18
CA ALA A 479 -24.41 2.85 -1.51
C ALA A 479 -23.92 4.02 -0.61
N LYS A 480 -22.91 3.78 0.25
CA LYS A 480 -22.09 4.80 0.96
C LYS A 480 -20.66 4.80 0.42
N MET A 481 -20.14 3.67 -0.08
CA MET A 481 -18.91 3.63 -0.87
C MET A 481 -19.05 4.41 -2.18
N SER A 482 -20.26 4.50 -2.74
CA SER A 482 -20.62 5.45 -3.81
C SER A 482 -20.79 6.92 -3.35
N ARG A 483 -20.44 7.24 -2.10
CA ARG A 483 -20.47 8.61 -1.49
C ARG A 483 -19.12 9.03 -0.88
N PHE A 484 -18.05 8.30 -1.19
CA PHE A 484 -16.70 8.62 -0.75
C PHE A 484 -15.77 8.74 -1.98
N PHE A 485 -15.24 9.93 -2.21
CA PHE A 485 -14.47 10.25 -3.42
C PHE A 485 -13.01 10.68 -3.14
N PRO A 486 -12.24 9.97 -2.29
CA PRO A 486 -10.83 10.28 -2.09
C PRO A 486 -10.02 9.95 -3.34
N MET A 487 -8.94 10.72 -3.54
CA MET A 487 -8.05 10.60 -4.70
C MET A 487 -7.26 9.28 -4.71
N ASN A 488 -6.55 9.01 -5.81
CA ASN A 488 -5.69 7.81 -5.93
C ASN A 488 -4.52 7.81 -4.91
N GLY A 489 -4.65 6.97 -3.89
CA GLY A 489 -3.69 6.80 -2.79
C GLY A 489 -2.33 6.18 -3.18
N GLY A 490 -1.41 6.16 -2.22
CA GLY A 490 -0.11 5.54 -2.35
C GLY A 490 0.86 6.21 -3.34
N ASP A 491 1.74 5.37 -3.91
CA ASP A 491 2.87 5.75 -4.77
C ASP A 491 2.82 4.97 -6.12
N ALA A 492 1.61 4.64 -6.59
CA ALA A 492 1.38 3.95 -7.86
C ALA A 492 1.81 4.79 -9.08
N ALA A 493 1.77 4.20 -10.27
CA ALA A 493 2.08 4.88 -11.53
C ALA A 493 1.13 6.04 -11.87
N TYR A 494 -0.11 6.02 -11.36
CA TYR A 494 -1.12 7.09 -11.51
C TYR A 494 -1.67 7.55 -10.15
N SER A 495 -0.80 7.64 -9.14
CA SER A 495 -1.13 8.18 -7.82
C SER A 495 -1.30 9.70 -7.85
N TYR A 496 -2.20 10.23 -7.03
CA TYR A 496 -2.46 11.66 -6.92
C TYR A 496 -1.20 12.44 -6.49
N SER A 497 -0.38 11.85 -5.63
CA SER A 497 0.91 12.39 -5.17
C SER A 497 1.89 12.73 -6.31
N LYS A 498 1.76 12.06 -7.47
CA LYS A 498 2.52 12.34 -8.71
C LYS A 498 1.76 13.23 -9.70
N TYR A 499 0.43 13.16 -9.69
CA TYR A 499 -0.45 13.78 -10.69
C TYR A 499 -1.49 14.70 -10.04
N SER A 500 -1.00 15.62 -9.19
CA SER A 500 -1.75 16.72 -8.58
C SER A 500 -1.22 18.11 -9.00
N GLN A 501 -0.66 18.22 -10.21
CA GLN A 501 0.04 19.41 -10.68
C GLN A 501 -0.94 20.56 -11.00
N ILE A 502 -2.10 20.26 -11.57
CA ILE A 502 -3.16 21.26 -11.82
C ILE A 502 -3.61 21.91 -10.50
N GLN A 503 -3.86 21.09 -9.48
CA GLN A 503 -4.28 21.54 -8.15
C GLN A 503 -3.17 22.31 -7.43
N ARG A 504 -1.90 22.11 -7.82
CA ARG A 504 -0.77 22.92 -7.33
C ARG A 504 -0.76 24.29 -7.98
N GLU A 505 -0.95 24.36 -9.30
CA GLU A 505 -1.03 25.64 -10.03
C GLU A 505 -2.25 26.48 -9.58
N VAL A 506 -3.36 25.85 -9.22
CA VAL A 506 -4.51 26.51 -8.57
C VAL A 506 -4.14 27.06 -7.17
N LEU A 507 -3.38 26.31 -6.36
CA LEU A 507 -2.92 26.77 -5.05
C LEU A 507 -1.90 27.91 -5.15
N ASP A 508 -0.89 27.77 -6.00
CA ASP A 508 0.11 28.81 -6.26
C ASP A 508 -0.55 30.06 -6.88
N GLY A 509 -1.57 29.88 -7.72
CA GLY A 509 -2.42 30.94 -8.26
C GLY A 509 -3.15 31.78 -7.20
N ALA A 510 -3.59 31.15 -6.10
CA ALA A 510 -4.23 31.82 -4.97
C ALA A 510 -3.28 32.27 -3.86
N LYS A 511 -2.00 31.89 -3.92
CA LYS A 511 -1.05 31.99 -2.79
C LYS A 511 -0.98 33.39 -2.17
N GLU A 512 -0.80 34.43 -2.99
CA GLU A 512 -0.77 35.80 -2.47
C GLU A 512 -2.15 36.29 -2.02
N MET A 513 -3.25 35.90 -2.68
CA MET A 513 -4.60 36.24 -2.20
C MET A 513 -4.90 35.67 -0.81
N VAL A 514 -4.44 34.45 -0.51
CA VAL A 514 -4.48 33.86 0.85
C VAL A 514 -3.68 34.72 1.83
N ARG A 515 -2.48 35.15 1.44
CA ARG A 515 -1.59 35.98 2.26
C ARG A 515 -2.23 37.34 2.55
N ASP A 516 -2.78 38.00 1.53
CA ASP A 516 -3.43 39.31 1.62
C ASP A 516 -4.64 39.27 2.56
N VAL A 517 -5.57 38.32 2.41
CA VAL A 517 -6.76 38.27 3.29
C VAL A 517 -6.39 37.95 4.74
N ILE A 518 -5.35 37.16 4.99
CA ILE A 518 -4.78 36.98 6.34
C ILE A 518 -4.21 38.31 6.85
N VAL A 519 -3.31 38.94 6.10
CA VAL A 519 -2.61 40.19 6.46
C VAL A 519 -3.57 41.37 6.67
N GLU A 520 -4.66 41.46 5.91
CA GLU A 520 -5.67 42.51 6.06
C GLU A 520 -6.74 42.13 7.11
N LYS A 521 -7.48 41.04 6.91
CA LYS A 521 -8.81 40.84 7.52
C LYS A 521 -8.82 39.99 8.80
N LEU A 522 -7.81 39.15 9.05
CA LEU A 522 -7.76 38.24 10.20
C LEU A 522 -7.26 38.95 11.48
N ASP A 523 -8.09 39.06 12.53
CA ASP A 523 -7.67 39.66 13.81
C ASP A 523 -7.01 38.62 14.74
N ILE A 524 -5.74 38.35 14.50
CA ILE A 524 -4.93 37.42 15.31
C ILE A 524 -4.88 37.83 16.79
N LYS A 525 -4.98 39.12 17.12
CA LYS A 525 -4.90 39.61 18.52
C LYS A 525 -6.12 39.15 19.32
N SER A 526 -7.32 39.36 18.79
CA SER A 526 -8.56 38.88 19.42
C SER A 526 -8.65 37.34 19.48
N LEU A 527 -8.20 36.66 18.41
CA LEU A 527 -8.20 35.21 18.31
C LEU A 527 -7.22 34.54 19.30
N LEU A 528 -6.02 35.10 19.49
CA LEU A 528 -5.06 34.54 20.44
C LEU A 528 -5.43 34.83 21.89
N LEU A 529 -5.98 36.02 22.21
CA LEU A 529 -6.48 36.37 23.54
C LEU A 529 -7.63 35.48 24.03
N SER A 530 -8.29 34.73 23.14
CA SER A 530 -9.36 33.78 23.45
C SER A 530 -8.92 32.30 23.38
N SER A 531 -7.62 32.03 23.19
CA SER A 531 -7.04 30.69 23.03
C SER A 531 -5.87 30.42 23.99
N SER A 532 -5.47 29.16 24.14
CA SER A 532 -4.33 28.73 24.98
C SER A 532 -2.97 28.94 24.30
N ASN A 533 -2.75 30.06 23.60
CA ASN A 533 -1.57 30.33 22.76
C ASN A 533 -1.37 29.33 21.58
N THR A 534 -2.44 28.62 21.18
CA THR A 534 -2.40 27.61 20.11
C THR A 534 -3.33 28.00 18.96
N PHE A 535 -2.77 28.27 17.79
CA PHE A 535 -3.50 28.65 16.58
C PHE A 535 -3.88 27.40 15.75
N HIS A 536 -5.07 26.85 16.01
CA HIS A 536 -5.67 25.76 15.25
C HIS A 536 -6.05 26.17 13.81
N ILE A 537 -5.53 25.43 12.83
CA ILE A 537 -5.84 25.51 11.40
C ILE A 537 -6.47 24.17 10.96
N THR A 538 -7.38 24.17 9.99
CA THR A 538 -7.79 22.94 9.28
C THR A 538 -7.67 23.08 7.77
N ASP A 539 -7.26 21.99 7.11
CA ASP A 539 -7.32 21.81 5.66
C ASP A 539 -8.38 20.76 5.34
N LEU A 540 -9.41 21.14 4.59
CA LEU A 540 -10.58 20.33 4.29
C LEU A 540 -10.46 19.77 2.86
N GLY A 541 -10.38 18.45 2.72
CA GLY A 541 -10.04 17.79 1.46
C GLY A 541 -8.53 17.75 1.18
N CYS A 542 -7.72 17.44 2.20
CA CYS A 542 -6.26 17.50 2.13
C CYS A 542 -5.63 16.45 1.18
N SER A 543 -6.38 15.43 0.76
CA SER A 543 -5.89 14.28 0.00
C SER A 543 -4.68 13.62 0.71
N ILE A 544 -3.66 13.17 -0.05
CA ILE A 544 -2.49 12.42 0.43
C ILE A 544 -1.19 13.25 0.44
N GLY A 545 -1.27 14.54 0.12
CA GLY A 545 -0.09 15.37 -0.20
C GLY A 545 0.44 15.19 -1.63
N PRO A 546 1.48 15.95 -2.01
CA PRO A 546 2.22 16.90 -1.19
C PRO A 546 1.57 18.30 -1.09
N ASN A 547 0.59 18.62 -1.93
CA ASN A 547 0.06 19.97 -2.11
C ASN A 547 -0.43 20.63 -0.80
N THR A 548 -1.16 19.88 0.04
CA THR A 548 -1.64 20.35 1.37
C THR A 548 -0.52 20.89 2.25
N PHE A 549 0.68 20.28 2.24
CA PHE A 549 1.79 20.74 3.08
C PHE A 549 2.32 22.11 2.65
N SER A 550 2.29 22.40 1.34
CA SER A 550 2.70 23.69 0.78
C SER A 550 1.71 24.80 1.15
N SER A 551 0.40 24.56 0.96
CA SER A 551 -0.63 25.53 1.34
C SER A 551 -0.66 25.77 2.85
N MET A 552 -0.52 24.71 3.66
CA MET A 552 -0.51 24.82 5.12
C MET A 552 0.73 25.51 5.67
N GLN A 553 1.92 25.26 5.09
CA GLN A 553 3.12 26.01 5.46
C GLN A 553 2.98 27.50 5.12
N HIS A 554 2.44 27.85 3.96
CA HIS A 554 2.21 29.24 3.56
C HIS A 554 1.19 29.96 4.45
N VAL A 555 0.10 29.29 4.86
CA VAL A 555 -0.86 29.86 5.84
C VAL A 555 -0.17 30.12 7.18
N VAL A 556 0.67 29.19 7.67
CA VAL A 556 1.44 29.38 8.90
C VAL A 556 2.43 30.56 8.78
N GLU A 557 3.10 30.70 7.64
CA GLU A 557 4.00 31.83 7.36
C GLU A 557 3.25 33.17 7.33
N ALA A 558 2.13 33.26 6.62
CA ALA A 558 1.30 34.47 6.57
C ALA A 558 0.78 34.91 7.96
N VAL A 559 0.39 33.95 8.82
CA VAL A 559 -0.04 34.23 10.19
C VAL A 559 1.15 34.66 11.08
N LYS A 560 2.34 34.05 10.92
CA LYS A 560 3.56 34.44 11.63
C LYS A 560 4.06 35.83 11.24
N ASP A 561 4.04 36.17 9.96
CA ASP A 561 4.41 37.50 9.47
C ASP A 561 3.48 38.57 10.05
N LYS A 562 2.17 38.33 10.06
CA LYS A 562 1.22 39.27 10.68
C LYS A 562 1.41 39.39 12.20
N TYR A 563 1.79 38.30 12.88
CA TYR A 563 2.10 38.31 14.31
C TYR A 563 3.36 39.15 14.61
N HIS A 564 4.47 38.92 13.91
CA HIS A 564 5.73 39.63 14.11
C HIS A 564 5.66 41.13 13.78
N ASN A 565 4.93 41.50 12.72
CA ASN A 565 4.81 42.90 12.30
C ASN A 565 3.92 43.75 13.22
N ASN A 566 3.21 43.15 14.18
CA ASN A 566 2.32 43.85 15.10
C ASN A 566 3.02 44.20 16.43
N GLN A 567 3.59 45.42 16.49
CA GLN A 567 4.40 45.88 17.62
C GLN A 567 3.68 45.95 18.98
N GLU A 568 2.35 46.00 19.03
CA GLU A 568 1.63 45.90 20.32
C GLU A 568 1.66 44.48 20.90
N LEU A 569 1.71 43.47 20.02
CA LEU A 569 1.49 42.07 20.38
C LEU A 569 2.77 41.46 20.95
N THR A 570 3.90 41.71 20.29
CA THR A 570 5.25 41.25 20.69
C THR A 570 5.71 41.81 22.05
N ASN A 571 5.20 42.97 22.46
CA ASN A 571 5.46 43.56 23.78
C ASN A 571 4.65 42.92 24.92
N SER A 572 3.63 42.10 24.61
CA SER A 572 2.74 41.47 25.61
C SER A 572 3.06 40.00 25.86
N THR A 573 3.53 39.27 24.84
CA THR A 573 3.95 37.87 24.93
C THR A 573 5.18 37.61 24.06
N ASN A 574 6.32 37.33 24.69
CA ASN A 574 7.61 37.05 24.02
C ASN A 574 7.64 35.75 23.18
N ASN A 575 6.55 34.97 23.15
CA ASN A 575 6.47 33.70 22.46
C ASN A 575 5.67 33.84 21.14
N ILE A 576 6.10 33.12 20.11
CA ILE A 576 5.32 32.87 18.90
C ILE A 576 4.19 31.88 19.27
N PRO A 577 2.96 32.01 18.73
CA PRO A 577 1.90 31.02 18.95
C PRO A 577 2.31 29.64 18.43
N GLU A 578 1.86 28.58 19.10
CA GLU A 578 1.99 27.22 18.58
C GLU A 578 0.96 26.97 17.49
N PHE A 579 1.32 26.23 16.44
CA PHE A 579 0.43 25.93 15.33
C PHE A 579 0.05 24.45 15.35
N GLN A 580 -1.24 24.14 15.26
CA GLN A 580 -1.72 22.78 15.08
C GLN A 580 -2.65 22.71 13.86
N ILE A 581 -2.37 21.78 12.96
CA ILE A 581 -3.04 21.65 11.67
C ILE A 581 -3.81 20.34 11.60
N PHE A 582 -5.11 20.45 11.37
CA PHE A 582 -6.04 19.35 11.20
C PHE A 582 -6.26 19.07 9.71
N PHE A 583 -5.63 18.02 9.22
CA PHE A 583 -5.74 17.52 7.84
C PHE A 583 -6.98 16.63 7.73
N ASN A 584 -8.06 17.14 7.12
CA ASN A 584 -9.31 16.42 6.93
C ASN A 584 -9.45 15.88 5.50
N ASP A 585 -9.92 14.64 5.40
CA ASP A 585 -10.40 14.02 4.16
C ASP A 585 -11.40 12.89 4.51
N HIS A 586 -12.00 12.26 3.51
CA HIS A 586 -12.86 11.09 3.70
C HIS A 586 -12.16 9.95 4.46
N ILE A 587 -12.95 9.16 5.19
CA ILE A 587 -12.47 8.02 6.00
C ILE A 587 -11.66 7.00 5.18
N THR A 588 -11.93 6.91 3.87
CA THR A 588 -11.28 6.01 2.91
C THR A 588 -10.07 6.62 2.16
N ASN A 589 -9.59 7.80 2.59
CA ASN A 589 -8.35 8.43 2.12
C ASN A 589 -7.11 7.72 2.68
N ASP A 590 -5.98 7.81 1.98
CA ASP A 590 -4.72 7.20 2.40
C ASP A 590 -3.92 8.13 3.33
N PHE A 591 -4.43 8.28 4.55
CA PHE A 591 -3.73 8.98 5.64
C PHE A 591 -2.35 8.37 5.97
N ASN A 592 -2.06 7.10 5.61
CA ASN A 592 -0.74 6.52 5.82
C ASN A 592 0.29 7.16 4.89
N THR A 593 -0.05 7.37 3.62
CA THR A 593 0.81 8.09 2.67
C THR A 593 0.94 9.56 3.08
N LEU A 594 -0.16 10.22 3.48
CA LEU A 594 -0.10 11.59 4.03
C LEU A 594 0.91 11.69 5.20
N PHE A 595 0.78 10.86 6.23
CA PHE A 595 1.65 10.94 7.41
C PHE A 595 3.11 10.55 7.13
N ARG A 596 3.37 9.66 6.16
CA ARG A 596 4.73 9.34 5.69
C ARG A 596 5.37 10.50 4.92
N SER A 597 4.56 11.36 4.30
CA SER A 597 5.01 12.48 3.47
C SER A 597 5.06 13.83 4.21
N LEU A 598 4.72 13.87 5.51
CA LEU A 598 4.80 15.09 6.33
C LEU A 598 6.24 15.64 6.37
N PRO A 599 6.48 16.94 6.06
CA PRO A 599 7.80 17.54 6.13
C PRO A 599 8.40 17.45 7.55
N VAL A 600 9.69 17.14 7.65
CA VAL A 600 10.40 17.00 8.93
C VAL A 600 10.53 18.35 9.62
N ASP A 601 11.05 19.36 8.93
CA ASP A 601 11.33 20.71 9.45
C ASP A 601 10.07 21.60 9.51
N ARG A 602 8.88 21.00 9.57
CA ARG A 602 7.60 21.73 9.66
C ARG A 602 7.50 22.47 11.00
N SER A 603 6.91 23.66 10.95
CA SER A 603 6.80 24.54 12.12
C SER A 603 5.42 24.49 12.81
N TYR A 604 4.78 23.31 12.76
CA TYR A 604 3.44 23.02 13.26
C TYR A 604 3.24 21.55 13.66
N TYR A 605 2.36 21.30 14.62
CA TYR A 605 1.83 19.97 14.95
C TYR A 605 0.80 19.53 13.90
N ALA A 606 0.72 18.24 13.62
CA ALA A 606 -0.16 17.67 12.59
C ALA A 606 -1.15 16.66 13.20
N THR A 607 -2.38 16.65 12.72
CA THR A 607 -3.44 15.70 13.15
C THR A 607 -4.32 15.36 11.94
N GLY A 608 -4.59 14.07 11.71
CA GLY A 608 -5.53 13.65 10.65
C GLY A 608 -6.96 13.53 11.19
N VAL A 609 -7.94 13.95 10.40
CA VAL A 609 -9.36 14.00 10.80
C VAL A 609 -10.22 13.31 9.73
N PRO A 610 -10.46 11.99 9.84
CA PRO A 610 -11.21 11.23 8.84
C PRO A 610 -12.72 11.50 8.95
N GLY A 611 -13.32 12.11 7.92
CA GLY A 611 -14.74 12.45 7.86
C GLY A 611 -15.09 13.32 6.64
N SER A 612 -16.36 13.36 6.23
CA SER A 612 -16.77 14.29 5.15
C SER A 612 -16.96 15.70 5.71
N PHE A 613 -16.33 16.69 5.07
CA PHE A 613 -16.47 18.10 5.46
C PHE A 613 -17.90 18.63 5.33
N HIS A 614 -18.82 17.98 4.61
CA HIS A 614 -20.23 18.37 4.60
C HIS A 614 -20.89 18.29 5.99
N GLY A 615 -20.34 17.51 6.93
CA GLY A 615 -20.82 17.42 8.31
C GLY A 615 -19.90 18.12 9.33
N ARG A 616 -20.28 18.02 10.61
CA ARG A 616 -19.41 18.36 11.74
C ARG A 616 -18.20 17.42 11.81
N LEU A 617 -17.02 17.99 12.07
CA LEU A 617 -15.71 17.34 12.21
C LEU A 617 -15.02 17.69 13.53
N PHE A 618 -15.30 18.88 14.08
CA PHE A 618 -14.56 19.49 15.19
C PHE A 618 -15.46 19.85 16.36
N PRO A 619 -14.90 20.04 17.58
CA PRO A 619 -15.60 20.72 18.67
C PRO A 619 -16.09 22.11 18.26
N SER A 620 -17.11 22.63 18.93
CA SER A 620 -17.62 23.98 18.63
C SER A 620 -16.62 25.04 19.07
N ARG A 621 -16.37 26.04 18.19
CA ARG A 621 -15.40 27.13 18.40
C ARG A 621 -13.97 26.66 18.73
N SER A 622 -13.46 25.66 18.02
CA SER A 622 -12.06 25.20 18.16
C SER A 622 -11.14 25.63 17.02
N ILE A 623 -11.68 26.05 15.86
CA ILE A 623 -10.88 26.38 14.67
C ILE A 623 -10.76 27.90 14.49
N HIS A 624 -9.55 28.40 14.22
CA HIS A 624 -9.30 29.83 13.97
C HIS A 624 -9.22 30.14 12.47
N PHE A 625 -8.67 29.22 11.68
CA PHE A 625 -8.56 29.31 10.23
C PHE A 625 -8.94 27.99 9.57
N ALA A 626 -9.84 28.03 8.59
CA ALA A 626 -10.16 26.90 7.72
C ALA A 626 -9.69 27.18 6.30
N HIS A 627 -9.12 26.18 5.65
CA HIS A 627 -8.72 26.17 4.26
C HIS A 627 -9.41 25.00 3.56
N CYS A 628 -9.82 25.19 2.31
CA CYS A 628 -10.41 24.14 1.50
C CYS A 628 -10.06 24.44 0.04
N SER A 629 -9.27 23.58 -0.62
CA SER A 629 -8.82 23.83 -1.99
C SER A 629 -9.03 22.61 -2.88
N CYS A 630 -9.60 22.83 -4.06
CA CYS A 630 -9.96 21.78 -5.02
C CYS A 630 -10.88 20.69 -4.43
N ALA A 631 -11.69 21.02 -3.42
CA ALA A 631 -12.55 20.07 -2.73
C ALA A 631 -14.04 20.47 -2.69
N ILE A 632 -14.40 21.76 -2.54
CA ILE A 632 -15.82 22.20 -2.42
C ILE A 632 -16.71 21.91 -3.64
N HIS A 633 -16.14 21.51 -4.78
CA HIS A 633 -16.91 21.11 -5.96
C HIS A 633 -17.43 19.67 -5.89
N TRP A 634 -16.92 18.84 -4.96
CA TRP A 634 -17.43 17.48 -4.74
C TRP A 634 -18.71 17.51 -3.92
N LEU A 635 -19.80 16.98 -4.51
CA LEU A 635 -21.09 16.85 -3.85
C LEU A 635 -21.06 15.69 -2.82
N SER A 636 -21.94 15.73 -1.82
CA SER A 636 -22.08 14.64 -0.84
C SER A 636 -22.67 13.37 -1.46
N LYS A 637 -23.37 13.50 -2.59
CA LYS A 637 -23.88 12.42 -3.45
C LYS A 637 -24.18 12.95 -4.85
N CYS A 638 -24.38 12.03 -5.80
CA CYS A 638 -25.08 12.33 -7.04
C CYS A 638 -26.55 12.74 -6.74
N PRO A 639 -27.14 13.74 -7.44
CA PRO A 639 -28.58 13.98 -7.36
C PRO A 639 -29.36 12.75 -7.86
N GLU A 640 -30.34 12.29 -7.08
CA GLU A 640 -31.06 11.03 -7.36
C GLU A 640 -31.99 11.16 -8.58
N GLU A 641 -32.46 12.39 -8.86
CA GLU A 641 -33.27 12.74 -10.03
C GLU A 641 -32.56 12.52 -11.38
N LEU A 642 -31.23 12.34 -11.41
CA LEU A 642 -30.49 12.07 -12.65
C LEU A 642 -30.57 10.60 -13.10
N LEU A 643 -31.02 9.70 -12.22
CA LEU A 643 -30.93 8.24 -12.37
C LEU A 643 -32.28 7.55 -12.63
N ASP A 644 -33.41 8.27 -12.48
CA ASP A 644 -34.75 7.78 -12.80
C ASP A 644 -35.12 8.16 -14.24
N GLU A 645 -35.34 7.18 -15.11
CA GLU A 645 -35.77 7.37 -16.52
C GLU A 645 -37.04 8.21 -16.68
N ARG A 646 -37.85 8.35 -15.62
CA ARG A 646 -39.11 9.10 -15.59
C ARG A 646 -38.93 10.55 -15.12
N SER A 647 -37.74 10.89 -14.62
CA SER A 647 -37.40 12.22 -14.16
C SER A 647 -37.27 13.18 -15.34
N PRO A 648 -37.77 14.43 -15.23
CA PRO A 648 -37.45 15.47 -16.21
C PRO A 648 -35.95 15.82 -16.22
N ALA A 649 -35.16 15.38 -15.23
CA ALA A 649 -33.72 15.58 -15.14
C ALA A 649 -32.88 14.32 -15.46
N TRP A 650 -33.47 13.26 -16.04
CA TRP A 650 -32.72 12.05 -16.43
C TRP A 650 -31.57 12.37 -17.39
N ASN A 651 -30.33 11.98 -17.05
CA ASN A 651 -29.14 12.39 -17.79
C ASN A 651 -28.67 11.32 -18.80
N LYS A 652 -29.56 10.90 -19.72
CA LYS A 652 -29.26 9.80 -20.66
C LYS A 652 -28.02 10.09 -21.53
N GLY A 653 -27.14 9.11 -21.67
CA GLY A 653 -25.96 9.13 -22.55
C GLY A 653 -24.85 10.09 -22.10
N LEU A 654 -24.95 10.66 -20.90
CA LEU A 654 -24.06 11.68 -20.38
C LEU A 654 -23.69 11.37 -18.93
N ILE A 655 -22.43 11.65 -18.57
CA ILE A 655 -21.89 11.37 -17.24
C ILE A 655 -21.87 12.61 -16.31
N HIS A 656 -22.41 13.73 -16.78
CA HIS A 656 -22.34 15.03 -16.12
C HIS A 656 -23.36 16.00 -16.73
N TYR A 657 -23.65 17.15 -16.09
CA TYR A 657 -24.55 18.16 -16.65
C TYR A 657 -24.00 18.88 -17.89
N VAL A 658 -22.72 18.72 -18.20
CA VAL A 658 -22.05 19.46 -19.26
C VAL A 658 -22.29 18.81 -20.61
N GLY A 659 -22.80 19.59 -21.56
CA GLY A 659 -23.28 19.08 -22.85
C GLY A 659 -24.71 18.56 -22.80
N ALA A 660 -25.35 18.51 -21.62
CA ALA A 660 -26.79 18.29 -21.54
C ALA A 660 -27.53 19.47 -22.19
N SER A 661 -28.42 19.16 -23.14
CA SER A 661 -29.35 20.14 -23.72
C SER A 661 -30.54 20.45 -22.81
N ASN A 662 -30.70 19.66 -21.75
CA ASN A 662 -31.79 19.73 -20.79
C ASN A 662 -31.37 20.50 -19.53
N ILE A 663 -32.02 21.63 -19.28
CA ILE A 663 -31.72 22.51 -18.13
C ILE A 663 -32.00 21.84 -16.78
N GLU A 664 -32.91 20.86 -16.71
CA GLU A 664 -33.26 20.22 -15.44
C GLU A 664 -32.12 19.34 -14.89
N VAL A 665 -31.26 18.81 -15.76
CA VAL A 665 -30.02 18.13 -15.37
C VAL A 665 -29.12 19.10 -14.59
N PHE A 666 -28.92 20.32 -15.12
CA PHE A 666 -28.15 21.37 -14.45
C PHE A 666 -28.82 21.81 -13.14
N ASN A 667 -30.14 22.02 -13.14
CA ASN A 667 -30.90 22.41 -11.95
C ASN A 667 -30.75 21.39 -10.80
N ALA A 668 -30.76 20.08 -11.10
CA ALA A 668 -30.56 19.03 -10.09
C ALA A 668 -29.17 19.07 -9.45
N TYR A 669 -28.12 19.34 -10.24
CA TYR A 669 -26.76 19.57 -9.71
C TYR A 669 -26.67 20.83 -8.83
N VAL A 670 -27.29 21.94 -9.25
CA VAL A 670 -27.36 23.19 -8.46
C VAL A 670 -28.10 22.97 -7.14
N ALA A 671 -29.25 22.29 -7.16
CA ALA A 671 -30.05 22.02 -5.97
C ALA A 671 -29.32 21.13 -4.95
N GLN A 672 -28.57 20.13 -5.42
CA GLN A 672 -27.73 19.30 -4.56
C GLN A 672 -26.53 20.09 -4.00
N PHE A 673 -25.91 20.98 -4.80
CA PHE A 673 -24.84 21.87 -4.34
C PHE A 673 -25.31 22.86 -3.26
N GLU A 674 -26.43 23.55 -3.47
CA GLU A 674 -26.97 24.51 -2.49
C GLU A 674 -27.25 23.85 -1.15
N LYS A 675 -27.78 22.63 -1.19
CA LYS A 675 -28.03 21.80 -0.01
C LYS A 675 -26.75 21.38 0.70
N ASP A 676 -25.75 20.90 -0.04
CA ASP A 676 -24.47 20.47 0.52
C ASP A 676 -23.69 21.65 1.13
N MET A 677 -23.74 22.83 0.50
CA MET A 677 -23.17 24.07 1.02
C MET A 677 -23.91 24.61 2.25
N GLU A 678 -25.24 24.49 2.31
CA GLU A 678 -26.01 24.88 3.50
C GLU A 678 -25.58 24.06 4.73
N VAL A 679 -25.41 22.73 4.60
CA VAL A 679 -24.92 21.90 5.72
C VAL A 679 -23.44 22.17 6.03
N PHE A 680 -22.59 22.33 5.00
CA PHE A 680 -21.17 22.69 5.18
C PHE A 680 -20.99 24.00 5.94
N LEU A 681 -21.66 25.07 5.51
CA LEU A 681 -21.54 26.38 6.15
C LEU A 681 -22.10 26.37 7.57
N ASN A 682 -23.21 25.66 7.83
CA ASN A 682 -23.73 25.48 9.19
C ASN A 682 -22.71 24.74 10.09
N ALA A 683 -22.13 23.64 9.62
CA ALA A 683 -21.11 22.91 10.38
C ALA A 683 -19.87 23.78 10.68
N ARG A 684 -19.37 24.54 9.69
CA ARG A 684 -18.24 25.47 9.88
C ARG A 684 -18.59 26.64 10.79
N ALA A 685 -19.83 27.14 10.75
CA ALA A 685 -20.30 28.23 11.60
C ALA A 685 -20.37 27.86 13.09
N GLU A 686 -20.44 26.57 13.42
CA GLU A 686 -20.38 26.09 14.81
C GLU A 686 -18.94 25.84 15.28
N GLU A 687 -18.03 25.48 14.37
CA GLU A 687 -16.65 25.05 14.66
C GLU A 687 -15.61 26.17 14.62
N ILE A 688 -15.80 27.13 13.72
CA ILE A 688 -14.93 28.30 13.58
C ILE A 688 -15.30 29.31 14.67
N VAL A 689 -14.30 29.84 15.37
CA VAL A 689 -14.47 30.89 16.39
C VAL A 689 -15.02 32.19 15.78
N PRO A 690 -15.78 33.02 16.53
CA PRO A 690 -16.15 34.36 16.08
C PRO A 690 -14.92 35.19 15.66
N GLY A 691 -15.00 35.87 14.52
CA GLY A 691 -13.87 36.59 13.91
C GLY A 691 -12.83 35.70 13.20
N GLY A 692 -12.92 34.37 13.31
CA GLY A 692 -12.11 33.40 12.57
C GLY A 692 -12.44 33.39 11.07
N MET A 693 -11.58 32.77 10.26
CA MET A 693 -11.63 32.88 8.80
C MET A 693 -11.73 31.52 8.12
N MET A 694 -12.36 31.49 6.94
CA MET A 694 -12.40 30.34 6.05
C MET A 694 -12.08 30.78 4.63
N VAL A 695 -11.04 30.20 4.02
CA VAL A 695 -10.69 30.42 2.62
C VAL A 695 -11.04 29.19 1.80
N LEU A 696 -11.84 29.40 0.75
CA LEU A 696 -12.28 28.37 -0.18
C LEU A 696 -11.69 28.66 -1.56
N ILE A 697 -11.15 27.61 -2.20
CA ILE A 697 -10.56 27.68 -3.53
C ILE A 697 -11.14 26.53 -4.36
N SER A 698 -11.73 26.84 -5.51
CA SER A 698 -12.23 25.84 -6.46
C SER A 698 -11.75 26.13 -7.87
N PRO A 699 -11.53 25.11 -8.72
CA PRO A 699 -11.63 25.29 -10.16
C PRO A 699 -13.02 25.86 -10.53
N PHE A 700 -13.09 26.60 -11.61
CA PHE A 700 -14.31 27.22 -12.14
C PHE A 700 -14.65 26.67 -13.54
N SER A 701 -13.68 26.53 -14.45
CA SER A 701 -13.94 26.14 -15.85
C SER A 701 -13.65 24.69 -16.21
N GLY A 702 -13.09 23.90 -15.26
CA GLY A 702 -12.59 22.53 -15.51
C GLY A 702 -13.64 21.48 -15.87
N TYR A 703 -14.93 21.81 -15.81
CA TYR A 703 -16.03 20.89 -16.05
C TYR A 703 -16.11 20.35 -17.48
N ARG A 704 -15.70 21.12 -18.50
CA ARG A 704 -15.82 20.70 -19.92
C ARG A 704 -14.88 19.57 -20.35
N TYR A 705 -13.86 19.26 -19.55
CA TYR A 705 -12.98 18.13 -19.83
C TYR A 705 -13.57 16.78 -19.40
N LEU A 706 -14.60 16.77 -18.55
CA LEU A 706 -15.30 15.55 -18.15
C LEU A 706 -15.98 14.86 -19.35
N ASN A 707 -16.47 15.64 -20.31
CA ASN A 707 -17.14 15.15 -21.52
C ASN A 707 -16.27 14.17 -22.33
N PHE A 708 -14.96 14.31 -22.36
CA PHE A 708 -14.10 13.38 -23.10
C PHE A 708 -14.03 11.98 -22.47
N PHE A 709 -14.31 11.83 -21.18
CA PHE A 709 -14.53 10.50 -20.58
C PHE A 709 -15.90 9.93 -20.97
N GLY A 710 -16.94 10.78 -21.00
CA GLY A 710 -18.27 10.40 -21.47
C GLY A 710 -18.26 9.93 -22.93
N TYR A 711 -17.59 10.67 -23.82
CA TYR A 711 -17.43 10.28 -25.22
C TYR A 711 -16.68 8.94 -25.36
N SER A 712 -15.60 8.72 -24.59
CA SER A 712 -14.87 7.45 -24.61
C SER A 712 -15.64 6.27 -24.01
N LEU A 713 -16.61 6.51 -23.12
CA LEU A 713 -17.58 5.49 -22.69
C LEU A 713 -18.58 5.17 -23.80
N MET A 714 -19.10 6.19 -24.49
CA MET A 714 -20.02 5.99 -25.62
C MET A 714 -19.34 5.30 -26.82
N ASP A 715 -18.04 5.54 -27.06
CA ASP A 715 -17.25 4.77 -28.04
C ASP A 715 -17.26 3.27 -27.69
N LEU A 716 -17.10 2.92 -26.41
CA LEU A 716 -17.14 1.54 -25.93
C LEU A 716 -18.56 0.92 -26.01
N VAL A 717 -19.61 1.71 -25.86
CA VAL A 717 -21.00 1.28 -26.11
C VAL A 717 -21.21 1.00 -27.60
N ASN A 718 -20.76 1.90 -28.49
CA ASN A 718 -20.86 1.74 -29.94
C ASN A 718 -20.08 0.51 -30.47
N GLU A 719 -18.98 0.13 -29.81
CA GLU A 719 -18.21 -1.10 -30.10
C GLU A 719 -18.79 -2.37 -29.45
N GLY A 720 -19.85 -2.27 -28.65
CA GLY A 720 -20.44 -3.40 -27.92
C GLY A 720 -19.56 -3.93 -26.77
N MET A 721 -18.60 -3.12 -26.29
CA MET A 721 -17.73 -3.43 -25.16
C MET A 721 -18.32 -3.00 -23.80
N LEU A 722 -19.35 -2.15 -23.82
CA LEU A 722 -20.08 -1.64 -22.65
C LEU A 722 -21.58 -1.57 -22.96
N ASP A 723 -22.43 -1.71 -21.93
CA ASP A 723 -23.88 -1.51 -22.05
C ASP A 723 -24.24 -0.03 -21.83
N GLU A 724 -25.11 0.54 -22.68
CA GLU A 724 -25.55 1.94 -22.55
C GLU A 724 -26.18 2.22 -21.18
N SER A 725 -26.89 1.25 -20.59
CA SER A 725 -27.51 1.43 -19.27
C SER A 725 -26.49 1.60 -18.14
N LEU A 726 -25.24 1.17 -18.32
CA LEU A 726 -24.16 1.42 -17.36
C LEU A 726 -23.62 2.85 -17.46
N VAL A 727 -23.75 3.51 -18.61
CA VAL A 727 -23.45 4.93 -18.79
C VAL A 727 -24.61 5.77 -18.28
N ASP A 728 -25.85 5.44 -18.63
CA ASP A 728 -27.07 6.15 -18.18
C ASP A 728 -27.24 6.15 -16.64
N SER A 729 -26.67 5.17 -15.95
CA SER A 729 -26.66 5.07 -14.49
C SER A 729 -25.42 5.68 -13.82
N PHE A 730 -24.50 6.27 -14.58
CA PHE A 730 -23.27 6.87 -14.05
C PHE A 730 -23.26 8.39 -14.18
N ASN A 731 -23.14 9.10 -13.06
CA ASN A 731 -23.00 10.55 -13.04
C ASN A 731 -21.89 10.99 -12.07
N VAL A 732 -20.96 11.81 -12.55
CA VAL A 732 -19.83 12.33 -11.75
C VAL A 732 -20.40 13.32 -10.72
N PRO A 733 -20.20 13.11 -9.40
CA PRO A 733 -20.86 13.88 -8.34
C PRO A 733 -20.10 15.18 -8.04
N VAL A 734 -19.98 16.04 -9.06
CA VAL A 734 -19.23 17.29 -9.01
C VAL A 734 -20.05 18.45 -9.59
N TYR A 735 -20.11 19.58 -8.88
CA TYR A 735 -20.63 20.86 -9.38
C TYR A 735 -19.58 21.95 -9.19
N PHE A 736 -19.35 22.78 -10.22
CA PHE A 736 -18.37 23.86 -10.17
C PHE A 736 -19.11 25.19 -10.01
N PRO A 737 -19.12 25.80 -8.81
CA PRO A 737 -20.00 26.92 -8.51
C PRO A 737 -19.53 28.25 -9.09
N SER A 738 -20.51 29.10 -9.40
CA SER A 738 -20.30 30.51 -9.74
C SER A 738 -20.10 31.39 -8.49
N PRO A 739 -19.55 32.61 -8.65
CA PRO A 739 -19.59 33.62 -7.62
C PRO A 739 -21.02 33.86 -7.08
N GLU A 740 -22.00 33.87 -7.99
CA GLU A 740 -23.42 34.09 -7.69
C GLU A 740 -24.02 32.96 -6.82
N ASP A 741 -23.72 31.69 -7.14
CA ASP A 741 -24.11 30.54 -6.30
C ASP A 741 -23.53 30.65 -4.88
N MET A 742 -22.25 31.02 -4.81
CA MET A 742 -21.51 31.16 -3.54
C MET A 742 -22.00 32.33 -2.69
N ILE A 743 -22.33 33.47 -3.31
CA ILE A 743 -22.97 34.61 -2.63
C ILE A 743 -24.33 34.15 -2.08
N LYS A 744 -25.17 33.53 -2.91
CA LYS A 744 -26.52 33.06 -2.54
C LYS A 744 -26.51 32.13 -1.33
N VAL A 745 -25.62 31.14 -1.27
CA VAL A 745 -25.56 30.20 -0.12
C VAL A 745 -24.96 30.83 1.15
N VAL A 746 -24.00 31.75 1.01
CA VAL A 746 -23.38 32.44 2.16
C VAL A 746 -24.30 33.49 2.77
N GLU A 747 -25.01 34.27 1.94
CA GLU A 747 -26.01 35.23 2.40
C GLU A 747 -27.16 34.52 3.13
N ARG A 748 -27.70 33.44 2.54
CA ARG A 748 -28.75 32.59 3.16
C ARG A 748 -28.32 31.94 4.47
N ASN A 749 -27.05 31.57 4.63
CA ASN A 749 -26.53 30.98 5.86
C ASN A 749 -26.39 32.00 7.00
N GLU A 750 -26.31 33.30 6.69
CA GLU A 750 -26.14 34.45 7.59
C GLU A 750 -24.92 34.43 8.53
N CYS A 751 -24.24 33.31 8.78
CA CYS A 751 -23.21 33.19 9.82
C CYS A 751 -21.83 33.75 9.42
N PHE A 752 -21.58 33.99 8.13
CA PHE A 752 -20.31 34.53 7.61
C PHE A 752 -20.50 35.88 6.90
N SER A 753 -19.48 36.73 6.92
CA SER A 753 -19.29 37.83 5.96
C SER A 753 -18.42 37.34 4.81
N ILE A 754 -18.68 37.83 3.59
CA ILE A 754 -17.79 37.66 2.44
C ILE A 754 -16.75 38.79 2.52
N GLU A 755 -15.49 38.43 2.72
CA GLU A 755 -14.37 39.39 2.81
C GLU A 755 -13.72 39.68 1.46
N ARG A 756 -13.76 38.70 0.56
CA ARG A 756 -13.26 38.73 -0.84
C ARG A 756 -13.92 37.58 -1.62
N ILE A 757 -14.38 37.83 -2.85
CA ILE A 757 -14.80 36.79 -3.79
C ILE A 757 -14.38 37.20 -5.21
N GLU A 758 -13.51 36.42 -5.83
CA GLU A 758 -12.83 36.79 -7.08
C GLU A 758 -12.63 35.56 -7.99
N LEU A 759 -12.71 35.80 -9.30
CA LEU A 759 -12.38 34.84 -10.33
C LEU A 759 -10.96 35.11 -10.87
N THR A 760 -10.11 34.09 -10.90
CA THR A 760 -8.72 34.18 -11.39
C THR A 760 -8.47 33.36 -12.64
N TYR A 761 -7.44 33.77 -13.38
CA TYR A 761 -7.05 33.22 -14.68
C TYR A 761 -5.80 32.33 -14.55
N PRO A 762 -5.52 31.43 -15.51
CA PRO A 762 -4.33 30.57 -15.46
C PRO A 762 -3.04 31.40 -15.42
N GLN A 763 -2.12 31.08 -14.50
CA GLN A 763 -0.76 31.62 -14.53
C GLN A 763 0.13 30.92 -15.57
N SER A 764 -0.19 29.68 -15.91
CA SER A 764 0.58 28.83 -16.82
C SER A 764 0.00 28.84 -18.25
N LYS A 765 0.88 28.67 -19.25
CA LYS A 765 0.52 28.56 -20.67
C LYS A 765 0.53 27.10 -21.15
N LEU A 766 -0.13 26.23 -20.38
CA LEU A 766 -0.29 24.81 -20.73
C LEU A 766 -1.42 24.69 -21.78
N VAL A 767 -1.05 24.63 -23.06
CA VAL A 767 -1.97 24.66 -24.21
C VAL A 767 -1.52 23.80 -25.40
N ASP A 768 -0.40 23.08 -25.32
CA ASP A 768 0.01 22.14 -26.37
C ASP A 768 -0.65 20.75 -26.21
N GLU A 769 -0.18 19.76 -26.96
CA GLU A 769 -0.75 18.40 -26.96
C GLU A 769 -0.20 17.52 -25.81
N ALA A 770 1.07 17.74 -25.41
CA ALA A 770 1.68 17.10 -24.25
C ALA A 770 1.10 17.66 -22.94
N ASP A 771 0.76 18.96 -22.93
CA ASP A 771 -0.03 19.60 -21.88
C ASP A 771 -1.40 18.93 -21.72
N ALA A 772 -2.15 18.80 -22.82
CA ALA A 772 -3.46 18.13 -22.82
C ALA A 772 -3.38 16.67 -22.34
N LYS A 773 -2.39 15.93 -22.80
CA LYS A 773 -2.12 14.56 -22.36
C LYS A 773 -1.81 14.48 -20.86
N SER A 774 -0.96 15.39 -20.36
CA SER A 774 -0.60 15.47 -18.94
C SER A 774 -1.80 15.85 -18.08
N PHE A 775 -2.62 16.79 -18.56
CA PHE A 775 -3.86 17.24 -17.93
C PHE A 775 -4.85 16.08 -17.74
N MET A 776 -5.07 15.24 -18.75
CA MET A 776 -5.95 14.06 -18.61
C MET A 776 -5.41 12.99 -17.67
N ILE A 777 -4.09 12.85 -17.51
CA ILE A 777 -3.50 11.94 -16.52
C ILE A 777 -3.69 12.49 -15.09
N ASN A 778 -3.67 13.81 -14.90
CA ASN A 778 -4.06 14.43 -13.63
C ASN A 778 -5.55 14.21 -13.33
N LEU A 779 -6.45 14.36 -14.32
CA LEU A 779 -7.86 14.02 -14.13
C LEU A 779 -8.10 12.52 -13.88
N ARG A 780 -7.29 11.62 -14.49
CA ARG A 780 -7.31 10.19 -14.15
C ARG A 780 -6.99 9.95 -12.68
N ALA A 781 -5.94 10.55 -12.12
CA ALA A 781 -5.58 10.38 -10.71
C ALA A 781 -6.63 10.92 -9.70
N VAL A 782 -7.57 11.73 -10.19
CA VAL A 782 -8.74 12.23 -9.45
C VAL A 782 -9.96 11.31 -9.61
N LEU A 783 -10.24 10.85 -10.84
CA LEU A 783 -11.50 10.17 -11.19
C LEU A 783 -11.41 8.64 -11.24
N GLU A 784 -10.21 8.05 -11.32
CA GLU A 784 -10.04 6.61 -11.56
C GLU A 784 -10.80 5.75 -10.56
N ARG A 785 -10.72 6.04 -9.26
CA ARG A 785 -11.46 5.32 -8.22
C ARG A 785 -12.98 5.39 -8.41
N VAL A 786 -13.51 6.50 -8.92
CA VAL A 786 -14.95 6.67 -9.21
C VAL A 786 -15.37 5.80 -10.39
N PHE A 787 -14.58 5.77 -11.47
CA PHE A 787 -14.84 4.95 -12.64
C PHE A 787 -14.68 3.43 -12.34
N ILE A 788 -13.63 3.04 -11.59
CA ILE A 788 -13.41 1.64 -11.18
C ILE A 788 -14.56 1.12 -10.30
N ASN A 789 -15.10 1.96 -9.40
CA ASN A 789 -16.20 1.56 -8.52
C ASN A 789 -17.51 1.24 -9.30
N HIS A 790 -17.74 1.84 -10.47
CA HIS A 790 -18.97 1.67 -11.26
C HIS A 790 -18.80 0.71 -12.44
N PHE A 791 -17.78 0.94 -13.28
CA PHE A 791 -17.55 0.17 -14.51
C PHE A 791 -16.56 -1.01 -14.34
N GLY A 792 -15.90 -1.11 -13.19
CA GLY A 792 -14.81 -2.06 -12.96
C GLY A 792 -13.49 -1.63 -13.62
N SER A 793 -12.39 -2.24 -13.16
CA SER A 793 -11.03 -1.83 -13.54
C SER A 793 -10.73 -1.92 -15.04
N LYS A 794 -11.24 -2.95 -15.73
CA LYS A 794 -10.97 -3.16 -17.17
C LYS A 794 -11.57 -2.05 -18.03
N ILE A 795 -12.83 -1.67 -17.78
CA ILE A 795 -13.51 -0.63 -18.56
C ILE A 795 -12.91 0.73 -18.22
N ALA A 796 -12.68 1.03 -16.93
CA ALA A 796 -12.06 2.27 -16.50
C ALA A 796 -10.70 2.51 -17.19
N GLU A 797 -9.79 1.53 -17.17
CA GLU A 797 -8.47 1.60 -17.82
C GLU A 797 -8.60 1.93 -19.33
N GLU A 798 -9.49 1.22 -20.03
CA GLU A 798 -9.76 1.40 -21.46
C GLU A 798 -10.35 2.80 -21.76
N THR A 799 -11.30 3.27 -20.94
CA THR A 799 -11.85 4.64 -21.04
C THR A 799 -10.77 5.69 -20.86
N PHE A 800 -9.90 5.56 -19.84
CA PHE A 800 -8.80 6.51 -19.62
C PHE A 800 -7.80 6.48 -20.78
N ALA A 801 -7.44 5.30 -21.28
CA ALA A 801 -6.54 5.16 -22.43
C ALA A 801 -7.10 5.86 -23.68
N ARG A 802 -8.38 5.61 -24.01
CA ARG A 802 -9.08 6.26 -25.14
C ARG A 802 -9.19 7.76 -24.98
N THR A 803 -9.53 8.26 -23.79
CA THR A 803 -9.61 9.69 -23.54
C THR A 803 -8.24 10.38 -23.66
N ILE A 804 -7.16 9.71 -23.24
CA ILE A 804 -5.78 10.21 -23.40
C ILE A 804 -5.35 10.28 -24.88
N LEU A 805 -5.97 9.48 -25.77
CA LEU A 805 -5.73 9.55 -27.21
C LEU A 805 -6.50 10.67 -27.93
N LYS A 806 -7.45 11.33 -27.28
CA LYS A 806 -8.15 12.53 -27.81
C LYS A 806 -7.40 13.84 -27.49
N SER A 807 -6.08 13.75 -27.30
CA SER A 807 -5.20 14.85 -26.86
C SER A 807 -5.22 16.06 -27.77
N GLU A 808 -5.35 15.88 -29.10
CA GLU A 808 -5.48 16.99 -30.06
C GLU A 808 -6.78 17.80 -29.85
N GLU A 809 -7.93 17.14 -29.72
CA GLU A 809 -9.23 17.78 -29.46
C GLU A 809 -9.24 18.52 -28.12
N ILE A 810 -8.66 17.90 -27.09
CA ILE A 810 -8.55 18.46 -25.74
C ILE A 810 -7.63 19.69 -25.76
N SER A 811 -6.51 19.62 -26.48
CA SER A 811 -5.60 20.76 -26.70
C SER A 811 -6.29 21.92 -27.43
N ALA A 812 -7.15 21.64 -28.42
CA ALA A 812 -7.96 22.65 -29.09
C ALA A 812 -8.96 23.33 -28.13
N LEU A 813 -9.60 22.57 -27.24
CA LEU A 813 -10.47 23.14 -26.21
C LEU A 813 -9.69 23.97 -25.18
N MET A 814 -8.53 23.50 -24.70
CA MET A 814 -7.66 24.25 -23.78
C MET A 814 -7.24 25.61 -24.37
N LYS A 815 -6.89 25.66 -25.66
CA LYS A 815 -6.61 26.90 -26.38
C LYS A 815 -7.82 27.85 -26.42
N ALA A 816 -9.03 27.33 -26.61
CA ALA A 816 -10.27 28.10 -26.60
C ALA A 816 -10.74 28.54 -25.19
N ASP A 817 -10.07 28.06 -24.14
CA ASP A 817 -10.39 28.29 -22.74
C ASP A 817 -9.33 29.09 -21.98
N TYR A 818 -8.14 29.28 -22.56
CA TYR A 818 -7.04 30.05 -21.99
C TYR A 818 -7.41 31.48 -21.56
N GLU A 819 -8.34 32.14 -22.28
CA GLU A 819 -8.79 33.52 -21.96
C GLU A 819 -9.92 33.58 -20.91
N LYS A 820 -10.34 32.45 -20.34
CA LYS A 820 -11.43 32.37 -19.35
C LYS A 820 -10.87 32.20 -17.93
N ALA A 821 -11.60 32.71 -16.95
CA ALA A 821 -11.29 32.42 -15.55
C ALA A 821 -11.32 30.90 -15.31
N CYS A 822 -10.31 30.38 -14.62
CA CYS A 822 -10.14 28.96 -14.35
C CYS A 822 -10.42 28.58 -12.89
N GLN A 823 -10.48 29.57 -12.00
CA GLN A 823 -10.46 29.41 -10.56
C GLN A 823 -11.38 30.45 -9.89
N LEU A 824 -12.04 30.03 -8.81
CA LEU A 824 -12.81 30.85 -7.89
C LEU A 824 -12.09 30.88 -6.53
N PHE A 825 -11.78 32.08 -6.04
CA PHE A 825 -11.22 32.35 -4.72
C PHE A 825 -12.28 33.03 -3.85
N ILE A 826 -12.42 32.56 -2.60
CA ILE A 826 -13.41 33.07 -1.65
C ILE A 826 -12.76 33.16 -0.28
N SER A 827 -12.87 34.32 0.38
CA SER A 827 -12.52 34.49 1.79
C SER A 827 -13.76 34.88 2.58
N LEU A 828 -14.08 34.08 3.59
CA LEU A 828 -15.23 34.24 4.48
C LEU A 828 -14.74 34.46 5.91
N LYS A 829 -15.43 35.30 6.68
CA LYS A 829 -15.13 35.57 8.09
C LYS A 829 -16.34 35.31 8.96
N ARG A 830 -16.14 34.63 10.08
CA ARG A 830 -17.22 34.26 11.01
C ARG A 830 -17.72 35.50 11.75
N LYS A 831 -19.02 35.80 11.64
CA LYS A 831 -19.71 36.82 12.44
C LYS A 831 -19.81 36.40 13.91
#